data_AF-A0A7X9G8H6-F1
#
_entry.id   AF-A0A7X9G8H6-F1
#
_cell.length_a   1.000
_cell.length_b   1.000
_cell.length_c   1.000
_cell.angle_alpha   90.00
_cell.angle_beta   90.00
_cell.angle_gamma   90.00
#
_symmetry.space_group_name_H-M   'P 1'
#
loop_
_entity.id
_entity.type
_entity.pdbx_description
1 polymer ?
#
loop_
_entity_poly.entity_id
_entity_poly.type
_entity_poly.pdbx_seq_one_letter_code
_entity_poly.pdbx_strand_id
1 'polypeptide(L)'
;MSDNDSRRDASLPSPPADTQAFYTDAANKLGLHLEIREPALSAMEYLDSGSTSTVSVAVDDTLCRIVAVKSLLPELRHNMDYIERVAREAQATAQLEHPNIVPVHTLGISPSTGIYFTMKRLRGDSLREIISQLGQRNPAYLREYTHTRLIDIFIKICQGVAYAHSKGVLHRDLKPENILVGNFGEVTLIDWGLVRKLGMTSAVASQVKKKKTRSQPKDPQARVAEAQLEIFTRNLTADGHLCGTPRFMSPEQAEGLISELDMRSDIYSLGVILYELLTFTNPFAEHTDEMAVLNAVCAGKYLNPRQTSMRAHISPEEEAICLKAMALNRADRYQSVSEMIRDIYAHQEGRLVKAYAAPIHVRFGKMLQRNPIGAAAFFSAVLAIITVCATLYVIELRPYNRIIRQVKHNLKLAEVEERQLDKMKSRWAAGADSLTAPTSLPNDVHAVTGATPIPYATPGVPSAGEFTRRENILRERLNDIDNLYDAANLLLSSISPLSAWRTEMRHLQETSFKRRILLALRYDQYAEADRLLKQLPAIFGANLERCSSDMLSVVRSLRISQRGDCLLNIRANTPNSTISICPIVSSTDNACLELGPRIDLENSFLPINAMVFPKGHYLLTVVSDGYPEVIYPLALEHGENYDLEIVVPLAIPPRTAYIPASRTQVGGATIAINPPRHEDLAGFFISTCEVTFGEYLLFWKRLTTPAQQHAFMSRVQITSGNSFPINAWDVTGQLIPQLSPDRPVVGISAAAATAYCSWLANKLQRPCRLPTAEEWEKAGRGCDGRLYPWGNTFNADFTYTYENTDARQAYGNWAPPHVHAQGQINLRRLRPRRQCPGMDRQPLSGQQRPLPDQGCQQRHYTALPAPRLCQRHSGGAFRCGLPLCAADDPQRRSTL
;
A
#
# COMPACT_ATOMS: atom_id res chain seq x y z
N MET A 1 -48.60 -74.84 -15.56
CA MET A 1 -49.20 -75.36 -14.30
C MET A 1 -48.74 -74.42 -13.19
N SER A 2 -49.61 -73.68 -12.51
CA SER A 2 -51.07 -73.49 -12.65
C SER A 2 -51.44 -72.04 -12.26
N ASP A 3 -52.73 -71.74 -12.17
CA ASP A 3 -53.28 -70.62 -11.37
C ASP A 3 -52.96 -69.17 -11.81
N ASN A 4 -53.65 -68.69 -12.85
CA ASN A 4 -54.09 -67.29 -12.91
C ASN A 4 -55.32 -67.03 -13.82
N ASP A 5 -56.25 -67.99 -13.89
CA ASP A 5 -57.33 -68.02 -14.88
C ASP A 5 -58.68 -67.52 -14.32
N SER A 6 -58.69 -66.32 -13.73
CA SER A 6 -59.85 -65.77 -13.00
C SER A 6 -60.15 -64.29 -13.25
N ARG A 7 -59.57 -63.68 -14.30
CA ARG A 7 -59.84 -62.29 -14.73
C ARG A 7 -59.94 -62.16 -16.25
N ARG A 8 -60.98 -62.76 -16.84
CA ARG A 8 -61.39 -62.56 -18.24
C ARG A 8 -62.92 -62.51 -18.38
N ASP A 9 -63.54 -61.50 -17.79
CA ASP A 9 -64.97 -61.21 -18.02
C ASP A 9 -65.30 -59.71 -17.88
N ALA A 10 -64.41 -58.85 -18.39
CA ALA A 10 -64.78 -57.49 -18.76
C ALA A 10 -65.26 -57.53 -20.22
N SER A 11 -66.54 -57.25 -20.45
CA SER A 11 -67.14 -57.30 -21.78
C SER A 11 -66.45 -56.32 -22.73
N LEU A 12 -65.76 -56.84 -23.75
CA LEU A 12 -65.11 -56.05 -24.79
C LEU A 12 -66.13 -55.06 -25.41
N PRO A 13 -65.75 -53.81 -25.68
CA PRO A 13 -66.62 -52.88 -26.40
C PRO A 13 -67.04 -53.49 -27.74
N SER A 14 -68.35 -53.64 -27.95
CA SER A 14 -68.88 -54.14 -29.22
C SER A 14 -68.35 -53.29 -30.38
N PRO A 15 -67.84 -53.89 -31.46
CA PRO A 15 -67.34 -53.12 -32.60
C PRO A 15 -68.46 -52.26 -33.20
N PRO A 16 -68.13 -51.11 -33.83
CA PRO A 16 -69.12 -50.28 -34.50
C PRO A 16 -69.97 -51.08 -35.49
N ALA A 17 -71.28 -50.78 -35.56
CA ALA A 17 -72.19 -51.47 -36.48
C ALA A 17 -71.79 -51.32 -37.96
N ASP A 18 -71.01 -50.28 -38.28
CA ASP A 18 -70.24 -50.18 -39.53
C ASP A 18 -68.79 -49.73 -39.21
N THR A 19 -67.90 -50.70 -39.12
CA THR A 19 -66.45 -50.50 -38.90
C THR A 19 -65.78 -49.78 -40.08
N GLN A 20 -66.29 -49.94 -41.30
CA GLN A 20 -65.75 -49.30 -42.50
C GLN A 20 -66.03 -47.78 -42.48
N ALA A 21 -67.27 -47.40 -42.15
CA ALA A 21 -67.67 -46.01 -41.97
C ALA A 21 -66.91 -45.34 -40.81
N PHE A 22 -66.75 -46.02 -39.67
CA PHE A 22 -65.97 -45.52 -38.53
C PHE A 22 -64.54 -45.16 -38.94
N TYR A 23 -63.82 -46.08 -39.59
CA TYR A 23 -62.45 -45.81 -40.02
C TYR A 23 -62.37 -44.78 -41.15
N THR A 24 -63.41 -44.63 -41.96
CA THR A 24 -63.49 -43.58 -43.00
C THR A 24 -63.57 -42.19 -42.38
N ASP A 25 -64.42 -42.01 -41.36
CA ASP A 25 -64.52 -40.78 -40.58
C ASP A 25 -63.22 -40.50 -39.80
N ALA A 26 -62.62 -41.52 -39.19
CA ALA A 26 -61.34 -41.41 -38.49
C ALA A 26 -60.19 -40.95 -39.41
N ALA A 27 -60.07 -41.54 -40.60
CA ALA A 27 -59.06 -41.17 -41.60
C ALA A 27 -59.25 -39.72 -42.07
N ASN A 28 -60.48 -39.33 -42.40
CA ASN A 28 -60.81 -37.96 -42.81
C ASN A 28 -60.51 -36.92 -41.71
N LYS A 29 -60.87 -37.20 -40.45
CA LYS A 29 -60.57 -36.34 -39.29
C LYS A 29 -59.07 -36.12 -39.07
N LEU A 30 -58.24 -37.11 -39.40
CA LEU A 30 -56.79 -37.06 -39.29
C LEU A 30 -56.09 -36.50 -40.55
N GLY A 31 -56.84 -36.16 -41.60
CA GLY A 31 -56.27 -35.74 -42.89
C GLY A 31 -55.50 -36.85 -43.62
N LEU A 32 -55.85 -38.11 -43.35
CA LEU A 32 -55.18 -39.30 -43.90
C LEU A 32 -55.90 -39.80 -45.15
N HIS A 33 -55.27 -39.64 -46.32
CA HIS A 33 -55.73 -40.24 -47.57
C HIS A 33 -55.28 -41.72 -47.64
N LEU A 34 -56.01 -42.60 -46.95
CA LEU A 34 -55.74 -44.03 -46.86
C LEU A 34 -56.94 -44.85 -47.36
N GLU A 35 -56.67 -45.90 -48.14
CA GLU A 35 -57.67 -46.93 -48.45
C GLU A 35 -57.86 -47.86 -47.25
N ILE A 36 -59.11 -48.10 -46.85
CA ILE A 36 -59.45 -49.03 -45.77
C ILE A 36 -59.65 -50.42 -46.38
N ARG A 37 -58.61 -51.25 -46.25
CA ARG A 37 -58.53 -52.61 -46.79
C ARG A 37 -57.64 -53.47 -45.90
N GLU A 38 -57.79 -54.78 -45.97
CA GLU A 38 -56.87 -55.68 -45.28
C GLU A 38 -55.44 -55.56 -45.88
N PRO A 39 -54.39 -55.63 -45.04
CA PRO A 39 -53.02 -55.56 -45.51
C PRO A 39 -52.63 -56.79 -46.33
N ALA A 40 -51.74 -56.61 -47.31
CA ALA A 40 -51.01 -57.70 -47.97
C ALA A 40 -49.88 -58.21 -47.06
N LEU A 41 -50.27 -58.74 -45.89
CA LEU A 41 -49.39 -59.25 -44.85
C LEU A 41 -49.79 -60.69 -44.48
N SER A 42 -48.90 -61.64 -44.72
CA SER A 42 -49.06 -63.04 -44.34
C SER A 42 -48.20 -63.43 -43.13
N ALA A 43 -48.45 -64.62 -42.58
CA ALA A 43 -47.70 -65.20 -41.45
C ALA A 43 -47.50 -64.25 -40.25
N MET A 44 -48.59 -63.59 -39.82
CA MET A 44 -48.54 -62.61 -38.73
C MET A 44 -48.36 -63.30 -37.36
N GLU A 45 -47.17 -63.18 -36.80
CA GLU A 45 -46.74 -63.74 -35.51
C GLU A 45 -46.67 -62.63 -34.46
N TYR A 46 -47.28 -62.81 -33.29
CA TYR A 46 -47.19 -61.87 -32.18
C TYR A 46 -45.76 -61.81 -31.61
N LEU A 47 -45.21 -60.60 -31.44
CA LEU A 47 -43.89 -60.38 -30.85
C LEU A 47 -43.99 -59.87 -29.41
N ASP A 48 -44.74 -58.78 -29.19
CA ASP A 48 -44.78 -58.06 -27.91
C ASP A 48 -46.04 -57.18 -27.77
N SER A 49 -46.32 -56.69 -26.55
CA SER A 49 -47.40 -55.73 -26.26
C SER A 49 -46.96 -54.66 -25.26
N GLY A 50 -47.04 -53.40 -25.67
CA GLY A 50 -47.04 -52.26 -24.75
C GLY A 50 -48.44 -51.97 -24.22
N SER A 51 -48.56 -50.98 -23.32
CA SER A 51 -49.82 -50.60 -22.67
C SER A 51 -50.94 -50.08 -23.58
N THR A 52 -50.66 -49.84 -24.86
CA THR A 52 -51.63 -49.33 -25.85
C THR A 52 -51.60 -50.06 -27.20
N SER A 53 -50.51 -50.77 -27.49
CA SER A 53 -50.19 -51.24 -28.84
C SER A 53 -49.55 -52.62 -28.79
N THR A 54 -49.91 -53.48 -29.75
CA THR A 54 -49.21 -54.73 -30.05
C THR A 54 -48.15 -54.51 -31.12
N VAL A 55 -47.06 -55.28 -31.04
CA VAL A 55 -46.07 -55.43 -32.10
C VAL A 55 -46.10 -56.88 -32.56
N SER A 56 -46.25 -57.07 -33.87
CA SER A 56 -46.20 -58.37 -34.53
C SER A 56 -45.16 -58.38 -35.63
N VAL A 57 -44.65 -59.55 -35.97
CA VAL A 57 -43.88 -59.81 -37.19
C VAL A 57 -44.84 -60.28 -38.27
N ALA A 58 -44.63 -59.86 -39.52
CA ALA A 58 -45.37 -60.38 -40.67
C ALA A 58 -44.50 -60.39 -41.94
N VAL A 59 -44.93 -61.13 -42.95
CA VAL A 59 -44.35 -61.10 -44.30
C VAL A 59 -45.15 -60.13 -45.15
N ASP A 60 -44.49 -59.09 -45.65
CA ASP A 60 -44.99 -58.20 -46.69
C ASP A 60 -44.97 -58.96 -48.02
N ASP A 61 -46.14 -59.43 -48.45
CA ASP A 61 -46.31 -60.29 -49.62
C ASP A 61 -46.05 -59.54 -50.94
N THR A 62 -46.16 -58.21 -50.91
CA THR A 62 -45.96 -57.35 -52.10
C THR A 62 -44.48 -57.07 -52.35
N LEU A 63 -43.68 -56.93 -51.28
CA LEU A 63 -42.24 -56.66 -51.35
C LEU A 63 -41.38 -57.85 -50.90
N CYS A 64 -41.99 -59.03 -50.73
CA CYS A 64 -41.39 -60.32 -50.37
C CYS A 64 -40.37 -60.24 -49.21
N ARG A 65 -40.72 -59.50 -48.14
CA ARG A 65 -39.81 -59.16 -47.03
C ARG A 65 -40.48 -59.31 -45.67
N ILE A 66 -39.69 -59.46 -44.61
CA ILE A 66 -40.23 -59.52 -43.25
C ILE A 66 -40.24 -58.12 -42.63
N VAL A 67 -41.41 -57.69 -42.15
CA VAL A 67 -41.63 -56.41 -41.46
C VAL A 67 -42.02 -56.63 -40.00
N ALA A 68 -41.85 -55.59 -39.18
CA ALA A 68 -42.56 -55.46 -37.91
C ALA A 68 -43.81 -54.57 -38.14
N VAL A 69 -44.90 -54.87 -37.45
CA VAL A 69 -46.21 -54.24 -37.56
C VAL A 69 -46.62 -53.75 -36.18
N LYS A 70 -46.83 -52.44 -35.99
CA LYS A 70 -47.40 -51.87 -34.76
C LYS A 70 -48.87 -51.58 -34.99
N SER A 71 -49.74 -52.05 -34.11
CA SER A 71 -51.21 -51.83 -34.17
C SER A 71 -51.79 -51.62 -32.77
N LEU A 72 -52.98 -51.03 -32.66
CA LEU A 72 -53.62 -50.85 -31.35
C LEU A 72 -54.08 -52.19 -30.73
N LEU A 73 -54.02 -52.26 -29.40
CA LEU A 73 -54.67 -53.33 -28.61
C LEU A 73 -56.15 -53.46 -29.00
N PRO A 74 -56.73 -54.67 -29.03
CA PRO A 74 -58.09 -54.90 -29.51
C PRO A 74 -59.15 -53.96 -28.90
N GLU A 75 -59.07 -53.71 -27.59
CA GLU A 75 -59.97 -52.80 -26.87
C GLU A 75 -59.89 -51.33 -27.33
N LEU A 76 -58.70 -50.89 -27.77
CA LEU A 76 -58.39 -49.48 -28.03
C LEU A 76 -58.57 -49.07 -29.50
N ARG A 77 -58.73 -50.04 -30.42
CA ARG A 77 -58.80 -49.83 -31.87
C ARG A 77 -59.86 -48.83 -32.33
N HIS A 78 -60.93 -48.66 -31.56
CA HIS A 78 -62.05 -47.74 -31.85
C HIS A 78 -61.99 -46.42 -31.07
N ASN A 79 -60.89 -46.14 -30.34
CA ASN A 79 -60.72 -44.89 -29.59
C ASN A 79 -59.87 -43.88 -30.37
N MET A 80 -60.49 -42.79 -30.81
CA MET A 80 -59.87 -41.74 -31.62
C MET A 80 -58.58 -41.15 -31.04
N ASP A 81 -58.47 -41.03 -29.71
CA ASP A 81 -57.27 -40.45 -29.08
C ASP A 81 -56.05 -41.38 -29.21
N TYR A 82 -56.28 -42.70 -29.16
CA TYR A 82 -55.23 -43.70 -29.38
C TYR A 82 -54.93 -43.89 -30.87
N ILE A 83 -55.93 -43.79 -31.76
CA ILE A 83 -55.74 -43.78 -33.22
C ILE A 83 -54.87 -42.58 -33.63
N GLU A 84 -55.17 -41.38 -33.12
CA GLU A 84 -54.42 -40.16 -33.42
C GLU A 84 -52.95 -40.26 -32.96
N ARG A 85 -52.69 -40.88 -31.79
CA ARG A 85 -51.32 -41.12 -31.29
C ARG A 85 -50.51 -42.02 -32.23
N VAL A 86 -51.05 -43.17 -32.62
CA VAL A 86 -50.37 -44.12 -33.53
C VAL A 86 -50.16 -43.50 -34.92
N ALA A 87 -51.13 -42.75 -35.44
CA ALA A 87 -50.97 -42.00 -36.69
C ALA A 87 -49.82 -40.98 -36.62
N ARG A 88 -49.75 -40.19 -35.53
CA ARG A 88 -48.70 -39.18 -35.32
C ARG A 88 -47.32 -39.79 -35.12
N GLU A 89 -47.21 -40.89 -34.38
CA GLU A 89 -45.95 -41.62 -34.20
C GLU A 89 -45.42 -42.13 -35.55
N ALA A 90 -46.27 -42.81 -36.33
CA ALA A 90 -45.93 -43.33 -37.64
C ALA A 90 -45.48 -42.20 -38.60
N GLN A 91 -46.27 -41.13 -38.68
CA GLN A 91 -45.95 -39.96 -39.50
C GLN A 91 -44.63 -39.31 -39.08
N ALA A 92 -44.41 -39.10 -37.77
CA ALA A 92 -43.21 -38.44 -37.29
C ALA A 92 -41.95 -39.29 -37.52
N THR A 93 -42.03 -40.59 -37.26
CA THR A 93 -40.93 -41.54 -37.51
C THR A 93 -40.63 -41.67 -39.00
N ALA A 94 -41.65 -41.66 -39.87
CA ALA A 94 -41.48 -41.64 -41.33
C ALA A 94 -40.81 -40.36 -41.87
N GLN A 95 -40.80 -39.25 -41.12
CA GLN A 95 -40.06 -38.03 -41.46
C GLN A 95 -38.58 -38.06 -41.05
N LEU A 96 -38.11 -39.17 -40.44
CA LEU A 96 -36.79 -39.29 -39.80
C LEU A 96 -35.88 -40.32 -40.48
N GLU A 97 -35.54 -40.08 -41.76
CA GLU A 97 -34.53 -40.86 -42.49
C GLU A 97 -33.13 -40.72 -41.86
N HIS A 98 -32.72 -41.70 -41.04
CA HIS A 98 -31.38 -41.75 -40.41
C HIS A 98 -31.00 -43.20 -40.06
N PRO A 99 -29.73 -43.64 -40.21
CA PRO A 99 -29.32 -45.03 -39.95
C PRO A 99 -29.52 -45.48 -38.48
N ASN A 100 -29.72 -44.56 -37.54
CA ASN A 100 -29.98 -44.86 -36.13
C ASN A 100 -31.44 -44.65 -35.70
N ILE A 101 -32.37 -44.59 -36.66
CA ILE A 101 -33.82 -44.44 -36.41
C ILE A 101 -34.54 -45.52 -37.23
N VAL A 102 -35.56 -46.15 -36.66
CA VAL A 102 -36.28 -47.22 -37.38
C VAL A 102 -37.07 -46.65 -38.57
N PRO A 103 -36.85 -47.12 -39.81
CA PRO A 103 -37.63 -46.64 -40.95
C PRO A 103 -39.02 -47.27 -40.94
N VAL A 104 -40.04 -46.40 -40.86
CA VAL A 104 -41.43 -46.76 -41.19
C VAL A 104 -41.55 -46.94 -42.71
N HIS A 105 -42.36 -47.90 -43.13
CA HIS A 105 -42.54 -48.27 -44.53
C HIS A 105 -43.95 -47.98 -45.05
N THR A 106 -44.98 -48.16 -44.23
CA THR A 106 -46.38 -47.95 -44.63
C THR A 106 -47.23 -47.65 -43.40
N LEU A 107 -48.14 -46.69 -43.52
CA LEU A 107 -49.25 -46.47 -42.58
C LEU A 107 -50.54 -46.94 -43.28
N GLY A 108 -51.41 -47.66 -42.57
CA GLY A 108 -52.65 -48.19 -43.12
C GLY A 108 -53.75 -48.35 -42.08
N ILE A 109 -54.96 -48.63 -42.53
CA ILE A 109 -56.12 -48.90 -41.68
C ILE A 109 -56.87 -50.10 -42.25
N SER A 110 -57.14 -51.11 -41.42
CA SER A 110 -57.86 -52.32 -41.79
C SER A 110 -59.04 -52.57 -40.85
N PRO A 111 -60.17 -53.14 -41.32
CA PRO A 111 -61.26 -53.56 -40.45
C PRO A 111 -60.82 -54.55 -39.36
N SER A 112 -59.95 -55.52 -39.68
CA SER A 112 -59.51 -56.56 -38.74
C SER A 112 -58.41 -56.14 -37.75
N THR A 113 -57.57 -55.15 -38.10
CA THR A 113 -56.41 -54.71 -37.28
C THR A 113 -56.53 -53.28 -36.72
N GLY A 114 -57.46 -52.48 -37.24
CA GLY A 114 -57.56 -51.05 -36.95
C GLY A 114 -56.48 -50.25 -37.67
N ILE A 115 -56.04 -49.14 -37.07
CA ILE A 115 -54.86 -48.42 -37.57
C ILE A 115 -53.58 -49.20 -37.26
N TYR A 116 -52.71 -49.33 -38.24
CA TYR A 116 -51.42 -50.02 -38.11
C TYR A 116 -50.34 -49.33 -38.95
N PHE A 117 -49.07 -49.53 -38.59
CA PHE A 117 -47.96 -49.19 -39.47
C PHE A 117 -46.92 -50.31 -39.52
N THR A 118 -46.26 -50.44 -40.67
CA THR A 118 -45.17 -51.38 -40.92
C THR A 118 -43.82 -50.66 -40.87
N MET A 119 -42.80 -51.34 -40.36
CA MET A 119 -41.44 -50.84 -40.22
C MET A 119 -40.41 -51.97 -40.39
N LYS A 120 -39.12 -51.63 -40.52
CA LYS A 120 -38.04 -52.63 -40.61
C LYS A 120 -38.11 -53.60 -39.42
N ARG A 121 -38.16 -54.92 -39.68
CA ARG A 121 -37.94 -55.92 -38.63
C ARG A 121 -36.49 -55.80 -38.14
N LEU A 122 -36.32 -55.30 -36.92
CA LEU A 122 -35.04 -55.28 -36.23
C LEU A 122 -34.74 -56.65 -35.60
N ARG A 123 -33.47 -56.90 -35.28
CA ARG A 123 -32.95 -58.09 -34.61
C ARG A 123 -31.81 -57.68 -33.68
N GLY A 124 -31.50 -58.52 -32.68
CA GLY A 124 -30.57 -58.20 -31.60
C GLY A 124 -31.30 -57.76 -30.33
N ASP A 125 -30.51 -57.35 -29.34
CA ASP A 125 -30.99 -57.12 -27.97
C ASP A 125 -31.38 -55.65 -27.75
N SER A 126 -32.24 -55.41 -26.75
CA SER A 126 -32.45 -54.04 -26.26
C SER A 126 -31.25 -53.57 -25.44
N LEU A 127 -31.02 -52.26 -25.39
CA LEU A 127 -29.97 -51.70 -24.54
C LEU A 127 -30.24 -52.01 -23.05
N ARG A 128 -31.51 -52.13 -22.65
CA ARG A 128 -31.92 -52.62 -21.32
C ARG A 128 -31.34 -54.01 -21.04
N GLU A 129 -31.51 -54.95 -21.97
CA GLU A 129 -31.02 -56.33 -21.78
C GLU A 129 -29.50 -56.38 -21.77
N ILE A 130 -28.83 -55.62 -22.64
CA ILE A 130 -27.36 -55.48 -22.64
C ILE A 130 -26.85 -54.95 -21.30
N ILE A 131 -27.45 -53.89 -20.75
CA ILE A 131 -27.10 -53.33 -19.44
C ILE A 131 -27.36 -54.35 -18.31
N SER A 132 -28.49 -55.06 -18.37
CA SER A 132 -28.85 -56.12 -17.41
C SER A 132 -27.81 -57.24 -17.39
N GLN A 133 -27.45 -57.77 -18.56
CA GLN A 133 -26.47 -58.86 -18.72
C GLN A 133 -25.05 -58.43 -18.33
N LEU A 134 -24.68 -57.16 -18.56
CA LEU A 134 -23.41 -56.59 -18.10
C LEU A 134 -23.37 -56.41 -16.57
N GLY A 135 -24.46 -55.94 -15.96
CA GLY A 135 -24.62 -55.85 -14.50
C GLY A 135 -24.56 -57.23 -13.82
N GLN A 136 -25.20 -58.24 -14.43
CA GLN A 136 -25.11 -59.66 -14.05
C GLN A 136 -23.75 -60.31 -14.36
N ARG A 137 -22.83 -59.58 -15.03
CA ARG A 137 -21.48 -60.02 -15.40
C ARG A 137 -21.44 -61.24 -16.34
N ASN A 138 -22.38 -61.33 -17.27
CA ASN A 138 -22.42 -62.41 -18.26
C ASN A 138 -21.11 -62.42 -19.11
N PRO A 139 -20.32 -63.51 -19.11
CA PRO A 139 -19.04 -63.57 -19.83
C PRO A 139 -19.14 -63.51 -21.36
N ALA A 140 -20.33 -63.65 -21.96
CA ALA A 140 -20.53 -63.35 -23.38
C ALA A 140 -20.59 -61.83 -23.59
N TYR A 141 -21.52 -61.16 -22.91
CA TYR A 141 -21.75 -59.72 -23.03
C TYR A 141 -20.52 -58.89 -22.62
N LEU A 142 -19.80 -59.28 -21.56
CA LEU A 142 -18.56 -58.59 -21.15
C LEU A 142 -17.42 -58.67 -22.18
N ARG A 143 -17.42 -59.66 -23.08
CA ARG A 143 -16.45 -59.76 -24.19
C ARG A 143 -16.92 -59.01 -25.43
N GLU A 144 -18.22 -59.02 -25.71
CA GLU A 144 -18.77 -58.34 -26.87
C GLU A 144 -18.88 -56.82 -26.67
N TYR A 145 -19.49 -56.40 -25.57
CA TYR A 145 -19.81 -55.00 -25.26
C TYR A 145 -18.71 -54.38 -24.39
N THR A 146 -17.52 -54.26 -24.99
CA THR A 146 -16.40 -53.54 -24.39
C THR A 146 -16.76 -52.07 -24.15
N HIS A 147 -16.07 -51.43 -23.20
CA HIS A 147 -16.26 -50.02 -22.85
C HIS A 147 -16.29 -49.09 -24.09
N THR A 148 -15.33 -49.24 -25.01
CA THR A 148 -15.29 -48.47 -26.27
C THR A 148 -16.56 -48.69 -27.11
N ARG A 149 -17.02 -49.94 -27.26
CA ARG A 149 -18.24 -50.25 -28.02
C ARG A 149 -19.50 -49.70 -27.33
N LEU A 150 -19.55 -49.63 -26.00
CA LEU A 150 -20.65 -48.99 -25.27
C LEU A 150 -20.69 -47.47 -25.54
N ILE A 151 -19.53 -46.80 -25.55
CA ILE A 151 -19.44 -45.38 -25.93
C ILE A 151 -19.81 -45.18 -27.41
N ASP A 152 -19.39 -46.06 -28.32
CA ASP A 152 -19.76 -45.97 -29.74
C ASP A 152 -21.26 -46.22 -29.99
N ILE A 153 -21.89 -47.10 -29.21
CA ILE A 153 -23.35 -47.27 -29.16
C ILE A 153 -24.01 -45.98 -28.66
N PHE A 154 -23.48 -45.37 -27.60
CA PHE A 154 -23.99 -44.10 -27.07
C PHE A 154 -23.87 -42.93 -28.06
N ILE A 155 -22.77 -42.85 -28.80
CA ILE A 155 -22.57 -41.87 -29.88
C ILE A 155 -23.64 -42.06 -30.97
N LYS A 156 -23.94 -43.30 -31.38
CA LYS A 156 -24.99 -43.61 -32.38
C LYS A 156 -26.40 -43.23 -31.90
N ILE A 157 -26.71 -43.48 -30.63
CA ILE A 157 -27.96 -43.02 -29.99
C ILE A 157 -28.04 -41.49 -30.06
N CYS A 158 -26.97 -40.79 -29.64
CA CYS A 158 -26.89 -39.34 -29.69
C CYS A 158 -27.01 -38.79 -31.12
N GLN A 159 -26.44 -39.46 -32.13
CA GLN A 159 -26.55 -39.05 -33.55
C GLN A 159 -28.00 -39.11 -34.03
N GLY A 160 -28.74 -40.18 -33.71
CA GLY A 160 -30.17 -40.30 -34.02
C GLY A 160 -31.01 -39.20 -33.36
N VAL A 161 -30.83 -38.95 -32.06
CA VAL A 161 -31.55 -37.88 -31.35
C VAL A 161 -31.19 -36.50 -31.90
N ALA A 162 -29.91 -36.23 -32.16
CA ALA A 162 -29.45 -34.96 -32.76
C ALA A 162 -30.07 -34.71 -34.15
N TYR A 163 -30.23 -35.77 -34.96
CA TYR A 163 -30.90 -35.66 -36.25
C TYR A 163 -32.40 -35.34 -36.09
N ALA A 164 -33.11 -36.03 -35.19
CA ALA A 164 -34.52 -35.73 -34.92
C ALA A 164 -34.74 -34.30 -34.40
N HIS A 165 -33.86 -33.82 -33.51
CA HIS A 165 -33.84 -32.43 -33.04
C HIS A 165 -33.67 -31.44 -34.20
N SER A 166 -32.82 -31.76 -35.19
CA SER A 166 -32.65 -30.93 -36.40
C SER A 166 -33.90 -30.85 -37.29
N LYS A 167 -34.84 -31.79 -37.13
CA LYS A 167 -36.16 -31.81 -37.81
C LYS A 167 -37.29 -31.25 -36.94
N GLY A 168 -36.98 -30.74 -35.74
CA GLY A 168 -37.98 -30.22 -34.79
C GLY A 168 -38.83 -31.30 -34.11
N VAL A 169 -38.34 -32.55 -34.07
CA VAL A 169 -38.97 -33.68 -33.38
C VAL A 169 -38.24 -33.94 -32.06
N LEU A 170 -39.01 -34.11 -30.97
CA LEU A 170 -38.53 -34.51 -29.65
C LEU A 170 -38.99 -35.95 -29.36
N HIS A 171 -38.16 -36.75 -28.70
CA HIS A 171 -38.45 -38.16 -28.43
C HIS A 171 -39.22 -38.37 -27.12
N ARG A 172 -38.87 -37.64 -26.06
CA ARG A 172 -39.55 -37.51 -24.75
C ARG A 172 -39.64 -38.78 -23.87
N ASP A 173 -39.57 -39.97 -24.44
CA ASP A 173 -39.47 -41.26 -23.73
C ASP A 173 -38.20 -42.00 -24.16
N LEU A 174 -37.04 -41.36 -23.99
CA LEU A 174 -35.73 -41.95 -24.25
C LEU A 174 -35.31 -42.84 -23.08
N LYS A 175 -35.27 -44.15 -23.33
CA LYS A 175 -34.93 -45.17 -22.35
C LYS A 175 -34.26 -46.39 -23.03
N PRO A 176 -33.47 -47.21 -22.31
CA PRO A 176 -32.74 -48.36 -22.89
C PRO A 176 -33.62 -49.44 -23.54
N GLU A 177 -34.90 -49.48 -23.20
CA GLU A 177 -35.90 -50.35 -23.84
C GLU A 177 -36.21 -49.89 -25.28
N ASN A 178 -36.19 -48.58 -25.53
CA ASN A 178 -36.51 -47.95 -26.83
C ASN A 178 -35.27 -47.87 -27.77
N ILE A 179 -34.23 -48.66 -27.48
CA ILE A 179 -32.98 -48.70 -28.23
C ILE A 179 -32.63 -50.18 -28.48
N LEU A 180 -32.59 -50.58 -29.75
CA LEU A 180 -32.18 -51.92 -30.18
C LEU A 180 -30.76 -51.90 -30.76
N VAL A 181 -29.93 -52.87 -30.37
CA VAL A 181 -28.56 -53.04 -30.85
C VAL A 181 -28.45 -54.38 -31.59
N GLY A 182 -28.27 -54.31 -32.90
CA GLY A 182 -28.20 -55.50 -33.76
C GLY A 182 -26.80 -56.10 -33.84
N ASN A 183 -26.75 -57.39 -34.16
CA ASN A 183 -25.55 -58.25 -34.16
C ASN A 183 -24.39 -57.70 -35.02
N PHE A 184 -24.67 -56.83 -35.99
CA PHE A 184 -23.68 -56.20 -36.88
C PHE A 184 -23.31 -54.76 -36.47
N GLY A 185 -23.61 -54.36 -35.23
CA GLY A 185 -23.29 -53.03 -34.70
C GLY A 185 -24.22 -51.91 -35.19
N GLU A 186 -25.36 -52.26 -35.78
CA GLU A 186 -26.49 -51.34 -35.98
C GLU A 186 -27.10 -50.98 -34.61
N VAL A 187 -27.52 -49.72 -34.45
CA VAL A 187 -28.08 -49.19 -33.20
C VAL A 187 -29.25 -48.32 -33.59
N THR A 188 -30.47 -48.66 -33.17
CA THR A 188 -31.70 -48.10 -33.73
C THR A 188 -32.66 -47.63 -32.63
N LEU A 189 -33.07 -46.36 -32.70
CA LEU A 189 -34.13 -45.78 -31.88
C LEU A 189 -35.51 -46.18 -32.42
N ILE A 190 -36.40 -46.59 -31.50
CA ILE A 190 -37.80 -46.96 -31.75
C ILE A 190 -38.75 -46.16 -30.85
N ASP A 191 -40.05 -46.22 -31.12
CA ASP A 191 -41.13 -45.71 -30.26
C ASP A 191 -41.09 -44.19 -29.96
N TRP A 192 -41.27 -43.37 -31.01
CA TRP A 192 -41.31 -41.90 -30.92
C TRP A 192 -42.65 -41.35 -30.37
N GLY A 193 -43.31 -42.07 -29.44
CA GLY A 193 -44.75 -41.98 -29.17
C GLY A 193 -45.35 -40.67 -28.65
N LEU A 194 -44.57 -39.59 -28.46
CA LEU A 194 -45.01 -38.34 -27.80
C LEU A 194 -44.65 -37.04 -28.56
N VAL A 195 -44.45 -37.10 -29.89
CA VAL A 195 -43.99 -35.94 -30.69
C VAL A 195 -44.90 -34.71 -30.59
N ARG A 196 -44.29 -33.56 -30.30
CA ARG A 196 -44.86 -32.21 -30.53
C ARG A 196 -43.95 -31.48 -31.52
N LYS A 197 -44.44 -31.16 -32.73
CA LYS A 197 -43.72 -30.25 -33.65
C LYS A 197 -43.64 -28.86 -33.03
N LEU A 198 -42.43 -28.33 -32.85
CA LEU A 198 -42.24 -26.91 -32.52
C LEU A 198 -42.57 -26.06 -33.77
N GLY A 199 -43.64 -25.26 -33.71
CA GLY A 199 -43.98 -24.34 -34.79
C GLY A 199 -45.43 -23.84 -34.86
N MET A 200 -46.38 -24.47 -34.17
CA MET A 200 -47.79 -24.04 -34.17
C MET A 200 -48.41 -24.01 -32.76
N THR A 201 -49.57 -23.34 -32.66
CA THR A 201 -50.43 -23.15 -31.47
C THR A 201 -49.86 -22.38 -30.27
N SER A 202 -49.56 -21.09 -30.46
CA SER A 202 -49.56 -20.09 -29.37
C SER A 202 -50.94 -19.41 -29.18
N ALA A 203 -51.86 -19.56 -30.13
CA ALA A 203 -53.07 -18.72 -30.25
C ALA A 203 -54.38 -19.25 -29.60
N VAL A 204 -54.41 -20.50 -29.09
CA VAL A 204 -55.68 -21.18 -28.73
C VAL A 204 -55.85 -21.43 -27.23
N ALA A 205 -54.78 -21.39 -26.43
CA ALA A 205 -54.82 -21.71 -24.99
C ALA A 205 -55.52 -20.64 -24.11
N SER A 206 -55.97 -19.53 -24.70
CA SER A 206 -56.37 -18.31 -23.99
C SER A 206 -57.78 -18.30 -23.38
N GLN A 207 -58.63 -19.30 -23.63
CA GLN A 207 -60.09 -19.18 -23.44
C GLN A 207 -60.78 -20.14 -22.45
N VAL A 208 -60.06 -20.83 -21.54
CA VAL A 208 -60.70 -21.73 -20.53
C VAL A 208 -60.26 -21.49 -19.08
N LYS A 209 -60.46 -20.27 -18.54
CA LYS A 209 -60.41 -20.01 -17.07
C LYS A 209 -61.38 -18.92 -16.58
N LYS A 210 -62.67 -19.25 -16.37
CA LYS A 210 -63.60 -18.51 -15.46
C LYS A 210 -64.63 -19.45 -14.84
N LYS A 211 -64.97 -19.23 -13.55
CA LYS A 211 -65.79 -20.06 -12.64
C LYS A 211 -65.10 -21.38 -12.21
N LYS A 212 -65.25 -21.89 -10.98
CA LYS A 212 -65.86 -21.31 -9.76
C LYS A 212 -65.24 -21.91 -8.47
N THR A 213 -65.06 -21.06 -7.46
CA THR A 213 -64.98 -21.33 -5.99
C THR A 213 -64.99 -22.76 -5.44
N ARG A 214 -63.92 -23.12 -4.70
CA ARG A 214 -63.99 -23.85 -3.42
C ARG A 214 -62.91 -23.30 -2.45
N SER A 215 -62.99 -23.62 -1.16
CA SER A 215 -62.18 -23.03 -0.09
C SER A 215 -60.72 -23.47 -0.09
N GLN A 216 -59.78 -22.53 0.12
CA GLN A 216 -58.33 -22.78 0.11
C GLN A 216 -57.81 -23.28 1.47
N PRO A 217 -56.86 -24.23 1.52
CA PRO A 217 -56.03 -24.46 2.69
C PRO A 217 -55.18 -23.22 3.05
N LYS A 218 -54.78 -23.12 4.33
CA LYS A 218 -53.97 -21.99 4.83
C LYS A 218 -52.45 -22.18 4.69
N ASP A 219 -51.98 -23.39 4.41
CA ASP A 219 -50.57 -23.72 4.27
C ASP A 219 -50.08 -23.58 2.80
N PRO A 220 -49.02 -22.79 2.53
CA PRO A 220 -48.39 -22.73 1.22
C PRO A 220 -47.86 -24.08 0.71
N GLN A 221 -47.33 -24.96 1.59
CA GLN A 221 -46.74 -26.24 1.17
C GLN A 221 -47.83 -27.23 0.74
N ALA A 222 -48.90 -27.40 1.53
CA ALA A 222 -50.07 -28.17 1.13
C ALA A 222 -50.67 -27.71 -0.21
N ARG A 223 -50.70 -26.40 -0.49
CA ARG A 223 -51.22 -25.86 -1.76
C ARG A 223 -50.32 -26.15 -2.97
N VAL A 224 -49.01 -26.27 -2.77
CA VAL A 224 -48.10 -26.72 -3.82
C VAL A 224 -48.31 -28.22 -4.07
N ALA A 225 -48.43 -29.04 -3.02
CA ALA A 225 -48.70 -30.47 -3.15
C ALA A 225 -50.05 -30.77 -3.81
N GLU A 226 -51.14 -30.10 -3.42
CA GLU A 226 -52.46 -30.24 -4.07
C GLU A 226 -52.43 -29.80 -5.54
N ALA A 227 -51.74 -28.70 -5.87
CA ALA A 227 -51.62 -28.23 -7.25
C ALA A 227 -50.75 -29.16 -8.12
N GLN A 228 -49.67 -29.71 -7.57
CA GLN A 228 -48.86 -30.74 -8.21
C GLN A 228 -49.70 -32.00 -8.46
N LEU A 229 -50.52 -32.43 -7.48
CA LEU A 229 -51.41 -33.56 -7.63
C LEU A 229 -52.52 -33.32 -8.69
N GLU A 230 -53.14 -32.13 -8.75
CA GLU A 230 -54.11 -31.78 -9.81
C GLU A 230 -53.46 -31.74 -11.21
N ILE A 231 -52.20 -31.31 -11.31
CA ILE A 231 -51.46 -31.27 -12.59
C ILE A 231 -51.05 -32.68 -13.03
N PHE A 232 -50.55 -33.50 -12.10
CA PHE A 232 -50.27 -34.92 -12.30
C PHE A 232 -51.53 -35.65 -12.81
N THR A 233 -52.68 -35.39 -12.16
CA THR A 233 -54.02 -35.91 -12.53
C THR A 233 -54.46 -35.54 -13.96
N ARG A 234 -53.88 -34.51 -14.60
CA ARG A 234 -54.17 -34.15 -16.01
C ARG A 234 -53.20 -34.73 -17.03
N ASN A 235 -52.08 -35.31 -16.60
CA ASN A 235 -51.09 -35.95 -17.47
C ASN A 235 -51.33 -37.46 -17.62
N LEU A 236 -52.29 -37.98 -16.86
CA LEU A 236 -52.87 -39.31 -16.96
C LEU A 236 -53.76 -39.45 -18.22
N THR A 237 -53.72 -40.62 -18.87
CA THR A 237 -54.84 -41.06 -19.71
C THR A 237 -56.06 -41.36 -18.83
N ALA A 238 -57.22 -41.64 -19.43
CA ALA A 238 -58.42 -42.05 -18.68
C ALA A 238 -58.21 -43.30 -17.79
N ASP A 239 -57.13 -44.04 -18.04
CA ASP A 239 -56.89 -45.41 -17.58
C ASP A 239 -55.82 -45.51 -16.48
N GLY A 240 -55.50 -44.41 -15.78
CA GLY A 240 -54.75 -44.46 -14.52
C GLY A 240 -53.22 -44.58 -14.62
N HIS A 241 -52.62 -44.55 -15.81
CA HIS A 241 -51.18 -44.76 -16.02
C HIS A 241 -50.39 -43.48 -16.39
N LEU A 242 -49.18 -43.35 -15.85
CA LEU A 242 -48.24 -42.28 -16.15
C LEU A 242 -47.51 -42.58 -17.48
N CYS A 243 -47.53 -41.65 -18.44
CA CYS A 243 -46.84 -41.84 -19.73
C CYS A 243 -45.33 -41.58 -19.63
N GLY A 244 -44.57 -42.65 -19.41
CA GLY A 244 -43.10 -42.67 -19.45
C GLY A 244 -42.52 -43.37 -18.23
N THR A 245 -41.34 -43.97 -18.34
CA THR A 245 -40.69 -44.63 -17.20
C THR A 245 -40.08 -43.56 -16.26
N PRO A 246 -40.54 -43.38 -15.00
CA PRO A 246 -40.18 -42.22 -14.17
C PRO A 246 -38.67 -42.01 -14.00
N ARG A 247 -37.90 -43.11 -14.01
CA ARG A 247 -36.44 -43.15 -13.86
C ARG A 247 -35.65 -42.47 -14.98
N PHE A 248 -36.27 -42.18 -16.13
CA PHE A 248 -35.65 -41.54 -17.29
C PHE A 248 -36.23 -40.14 -17.59
N MET A 249 -37.24 -39.71 -16.84
CA MET A 249 -37.84 -38.38 -16.98
C MET A 249 -36.83 -37.30 -16.60
N SER A 250 -36.82 -36.21 -17.37
CA SER A 250 -36.17 -34.97 -16.93
C SER A 250 -36.95 -34.30 -15.78
N PRO A 251 -36.32 -33.45 -14.95
CA PRO A 251 -36.99 -32.72 -13.87
C PRO A 251 -38.25 -31.98 -14.36
N GLU A 252 -38.18 -31.31 -15.50
CA GLU A 252 -39.33 -30.62 -16.09
C GLU A 252 -40.46 -31.55 -16.57
N GLN A 253 -40.20 -32.83 -16.83
CA GLN A 253 -41.24 -33.84 -17.06
C GLN A 253 -41.84 -34.33 -15.75
N ALA A 254 -41.01 -34.60 -14.73
CA ALA A 254 -41.45 -35.03 -13.41
C ALA A 254 -42.29 -33.96 -12.68
N GLU A 255 -42.00 -32.67 -12.88
CA GLU A 255 -42.82 -31.52 -12.44
C GLU A 255 -44.08 -31.28 -13.31
N GLY A 256 -44.24 -32.00 -14.43
CA GLY A 256 -45.38 -31.88 -15.33
C GLY A 256 -45.39 -30.61 -16.22
N LEU A 257 -44.24 -29.95 -16.41
CA LEU A 257 -44.09 -28.70 -17.19
C LEU A 257 -44.09 -28.94 -18.71
N ILE A 258 -45.12 -29.64 -19.22
CA ILE A 258 -45.25 -30.07 -20.63
C ILE A 258 -45.14 -28.92 -21.65
N SER A 259 -45.51 -27.70 -21.25
CA SER A 259 -45.37 -26.49 -22.05
C SER A 259 -43.93 -26.08 -22.32
N GLU A 260 -42.99 -26.48 -21.46
CA GLU A 260 -41.60 -26.04 -21.42
C GLU A 260 -40.57 -27.10 -21.87
N LEU A 261 -41.04 -28.28 -22.29
CA LEU A 261 -40.20 -29.36 -22.80
C LEU A 261 -39.55 -28.99 -24.13
N ASP A 262 -38.23 -29.08 -24.20
CA ASP A 262 -37.41 -28.85 -25.39
C ASP A 262 -36.33 -29.95 -25.53
N MET A 263 -35.42 -29.80 -26.50
CA MET A 263 -34.33 -30.75 -26.76
C MET A 263 -33.45 -31.08 -25.52
N ARG A 264 -33.44 -30.20 -24.51
CA ARG A 264 -32.66 -30.37 -23.28
C ARG A 264 -33.30 -31.35 -22.29
N SER A 265 -34.58 -31.68 -22.48
CA SER A 265 -35.25 -32.78 -21.77
C SER A 265 -34.73 -34.13 -22.27
N ASP A 266 -34.68 -34.32 -23.60
CA ASP A 266 -34.09 -35.52 -24.22
C ASP A 266 -32.60 -35.67 -23.86
N ILE A 267 -31.84 -34.57 -23.74
CA ILE A 267 -30.43 -34.57 -23.29
C ILE A 267 -30.29 -35.08 -21.84
N TYR A 268 -31.25 -34.79 -20.96
CA TYR A 268 -31.22 -35.33 -19.60
C TYR A 268 -31.40 -36.85 -19.61
N SER A 269 -32.38 -37.36 -20.36
CA SER A 269 -32.60 -38.80 -20.52
C SER A 269 -31.41 -39.52 -21.16
N LEU A 270 -30.74 -38.89 -22.14
CA LEU A 270 -29.43 -39.36 -22.65
C LEU A 270 -28.36 -39.39 -21.55
N GLY A 271 -28.35 -38.42 -20.63
CA GLY A 271 -27.50 -38.44 -19.44
C GLY A 271 -27.76 -39.64 -18.54
N VAL A 272 -29.04 -39.96 -18.26
CA VAL A 272 -29.42 -41.16 -17.48
C VAL A 272 -29.00 -42.45 -18.20
N ILE A 273 -29.13 -42.52 -19.53
CA ILE A 273 -28.66 -43.67 -20.32
C ILE A 273 -27.13 -43.80 -20.24
N LEU A 274 -26.37 -42.70 -20.34
CA LEU A 274 -24.92 -42.71 -20.17
C LEU A 274 -24.52 -43.15 -18.75
N TYR A 275 -25.26 -42.72 -17.72
CA TYR A 275 -25.06 -43.16 -16.34
C TYR A 275 -25.18 -44.69 -16.23
N GLU A 276 -26.23 -45.28 -16.80
CA GLU A 276 -26.41 -46.74 -16.79
C GLU A 276 -25.33 -47.48 -17.60
N LEU A 277 -24.84 -46.90 -18.70
CA LEU A 277 -23.74 -47.50 -19.48
C LEU A 277 -22.38 -47.46 -18.76
N LEU A 278 -22.15 -46.45 -17.92
CA LEU A 278 -20.91 -46.31 -17.12
C LEU A 278 -20.94 -47.15 -15.82
N THR A 279 -22.12 -47.36 -15.23
CA THR A 279 -22.28 -47.95 -13.88
C THR A 279 -23.00 -49.30 -13.86
N PHE A 280 -23.69 -49.68 -14.93
CA PHE A 280 -24.64 -50.79 -15.02
C PHE A 280 -25.78 -50.74 -13.97
N THR A 281 -26.13 -49.54 -13.48
CA THR A 281 -27.19 -49.33 -12.48
C THR A 281 -27.91 -48.00 -12.74
N ASN A 282 -29.23 -47.93 -12.55
CA ASN A 282 -30.00 -46.69 -12.67
C ASN A 282 -29.60 -45.69 -11.55
N PRO A 283 -29.46 -44.37 -11.81
CA PRO A 283 -29.09 -43.39 -10.78
C PRO A 283 -30.07 -43.32 -9.60
N PHE A 284 -31.34 -43.71 -9.81
CA PHE A 284 -32.40 -43.70 -8.78
C PHE A 284 -32.75 -45.13 -8.29
N ALA A 285 -31.89 -46.12 -8.52
CA ALA A 285 -32.17 -47.53 -8.23
C ALA A 285 -32.52 -47.85 -6.76
N GLU A 286 -32.08 -47.02 -5.81
CA GLU A 286 -32.39 -47.15 -4.39
C GLU A 286 -33.84 -46.83 -4.01
N HIS A 287 -34.60 -46.14 -4.88
CA HIS A 287 -36.01 -45.83 -4.64
C HIS A 287 -36.90 -46.89 -5.26
N THR A 288 -37.76 -47.52 -4.45
CA THR A 288 -38.70 -48.57 -4.86
C THR A 288 -40.03 -48.03 -5.38
N ASP A 289 -40.48 -46.88 -4.85
CA ASP A 289 -41.74 -46.22 -5.20
C ASP A 289 -41.56 -45.17 -6.32
N GLU A 290 -42.56 -45.01 -7.19
CA GLU A 290 -42.49 -44.07 -8.32
C GLU A 290 -42.51 -42.61 -7.87
N MET A 291 -43.28 -42.26 -6.83
CA MET A 291 -43.31 -40.91 -6.29
C MET A 291 -41.99 -40.57 -5.59
N ALA A 292 -41.34 -41.54 -4.95
CA ALA A 292 -39.97 -41.39 -4.44
C ALA A 292 -38.95 -41.14 -5.57
N VAL A 293 -39.04 -41.87 -6.69
CA VAL A 293 -38.20 -41.61 -7.88
C VAL A 293 -38.43 -40.21 -8.43
N LEU A 294 -39.68 -39.78 -8.62
CA LEU A 294 -40.01 -38.45 -9.14
C LEU A 294 -39.47 -37.34 -8.23
N ASN A 295 -39.65 -37.47 -6.91
CA ASN A 295 -39.09 -36.52 -5.94
C ASN A 295 -37.55 -36.45 -5.99
N ALA A 296 -36.87 -37.57 -6.23
CA ALA A 296 -35.41 -37.62 -6.36
C ALA A 296 -34.91 -37.02 -7.68
N VAL A 297 -35.63 -37.24 -8.78
CA VAL A 297 -35.39 -36.59 -10.08
C VAL A 297 -35.50 -35.07 -9.95
N CYS A 298 -36.60 -34.55 -9.40
CA CYS A 298 -36.80 -33.11 -9.20
C CYS A 298 -35.77 -32.50 -8.23
N ALA A 299 -35.35 -33.25 -7.20
CA ALA A 299 -34.33 -32.82 -6.26
C ALA A 299 -32.88 -33.01 -6.74
N GLY A 300 -32.65 -33.68 -7.88
CA GLY A 300 -31.33 -34.00 -8.42
C GLY A 300 -30.50 -34.90 -7.49
N LYS A 301 -31.17 -35.78 -6.73
CA LYS A 301 -30.55 -36.65 -5.72
C LYS A 301 -30.25 -38.03 -6.29
N TYR A 302 -28.97 -38.25 -6.58
CA TYR A 302 -28.39 -39.53 -6.98
C TYR A 302 -26.90 -39.52 -6.62
N LEU A 303 -26.25 -40.68 -6.57
CA LEU A 303 -24.80 -40.78 -6.40
C LEU A 303 -24.08 -40.45 -7.72
N ASN A 304 -22.86 -39.93 -7.67
CA ASN A 304 -22.09 -39.69 -8.90
C ASN A 304 -21.57 -41.02 -9.50
N PRO A 305 -21.39 -41.13 -10.83
CA PRO A 305 -20.94 -42.36 -11.49
C PRO A 305 -19.72 -43.04 -10.84
N ARG A 306 -18.69 -42.27 -10.45
CA ARG A 306 -17.46 -42.80 -9.81
C ARG A 306 -17.62 -43.13 -8.33
N GLN A 307 -18.76 -42.78 -7.71
CA GLN A 307 -19.14 -43.24 -6.37
C GLN A 307 -19.92 -44.56 -6.44
N THR A 308 -20.80 -44.72 -7.43
CA THR A 308 -21.60 -45.95 -7.62
C THR A 308 -20.77 -47.11 -8.14
N SER A 309 -19.93 -46.89 -9.17
CA SER A 309 -19.14 -47.97 -9.75
C SER A 309 -17.77 -48.13 -9.09
N MET A 310 -17.72 -48.82 -7.94
CA MET A 310 -16.46 -49.18 -7.24
C MET A 310 -15.53 -50.12 -8.03
N ARG A 311 -15.87 -50.51 -9.27
CA ARG A 311 -15.13 -51.54 -10.05
C ARG A 311 -14.89 -51.21 -11.52
N ALA A 312 -15.54 -50.20 -12.11
CA ALA A 312 -15.21 -49.73 -13.46
C ALA A 312 -14.33 -48.47 -13.37
N HIS A 313 -13.31 -48.37 -14.22
CA HIS A 313 -12.42 -47.20 -14.26
C HIS A 313 -13.07 -46.07 -15.08
N ILE A 314 -14.20 -45.55 -14.61
CA ILE A 314 -14.86 -44.37 -15.18
C ILE A 314 -13.91 -43.17 -15.01
N SER A 315 -13.61 -42.45 -16.09
CA SER A 315 -12.75 -41.27 -16.02
C SER A 315 -13.48 -40.04 -15.44
N PRO A 316 -12.75 -39.06 -14.88
CA PRO A 316 -13.34 -37.78 -14.46
C PRO A 316 -13.99 -36.98 -15.60
N GLU A 317 -13.64 -37.28 -16.85
CA GLU A 317 -14.20 -36.60 -18.03
C GLU A 317 -15.57 -37.17 -18.42
N GLU A 318 -15.74 -38.48 -18.36
CA GLU A 318 -17.02 -39.16 -18.63
C GLU A 318 -18.03 -38.86 -17.52
N GLU A 319 -17.58 -38.84 -16.26
CA GLU A 319 -18.37 -38.34 -15.13
C GLU A 319 -18.82 -36.89 -15.38
N ALA A 320 -17.92 -36.00 -15.82
CA ALA A 320 -18.30 -34.63 -16.14
C ALA A 320 -19.28 -34.51 -17.32
N ILE A 321 -19.14 -35.34 -18.36
CA ILE A 321 -20.08 -35.40 -19.50
C ILE A 321 -21.46 -35.86 -19.02
N CYS A 322 -21.51 -36.93 -18.22
CA CYS A 322 -22.74 -37.50 -17.67
C CYS A 322 -23.46 -36.49 -16.76
N LEU A 323 -22.75 -35.92 -15.77
CA LEU A 323 -23.32 -34.97 -14.82
C LEU A 323 -23.74 -33.65 -15.48
N LYS A 324 -23.04 -33.19 -16.53
CA LYS A 324 -23.50 -32.04 -17.32
C LYS A 324 -24.79 -32.34 -18.09
N ALA A 325 -24.95 -33.54 -18.64
CA ALA A 325 -26.22 -33.92 -19.28
C ALA A 325 -27.37 -34.01 -18.27
N MET A 326 -27.11 -34.56 -17.08
CA MET A 326 -28.08 -34.71 -15.98
C MET A 326 -28.21 -33.48 -15.06
N ALA A 327 -27.70 -32.30 -15.45
CA ALA A 327 -27.78 -31.11 -14.62
C ALA A 327 -29.23 -30.66 -14.42
N LEU A 328 -29.61 -30.28 -13.19
CA LEU A 328 -30.98 -29.88 -12.85
C LEU A 328 -31.49 -28.75 -13.76
N ASN A 329 -30.78 -27.62 -13.79
CA ASN A 329 -31.17 -26.48 -14.62
C ASN A 329 -30.93 -26.79 -16.10
N ARG A 330 -31.97 -26.62 -16.93
CA ARG A 330 -31.86 -26.71 -18.40
C ARG A 330 -30.77 -25.81 -19.00
N ALA A 331 -30.39 -24.71 -18.33
CA ALA A 331 -29.32 -23.81 -18.76
C ALA A 331 -27.91 -24.39 -18.58
N ASP A 332 -27.69 -25.24 -17.57
CA ASP A 332 -26.38 -25.83 -17.25
C ASP A 332 -26.10 -27.09 -18.09
N ARG A 333 -27.15 -27.71 -18.65
CA ARG A 333 -27.06 -28.84 -19.58
C ARG A 333 -26.34 -28.45 -20.88
N TYR A 334 -25.97 -29.46 -21.67
CA TYR A 334 -25.64 -29.23 -23.08
C TYR A 334 -26.83 -28.56 -23.79
N GLN A 335 -26.57 -27.52 -24.58
CA GLN A 335 -27.64 -26.80 -25.28
C GLN A 335 -27.97 -27.42 -26.65
N SER A 336 -27.32 -28.53 -27.01
CA SER A 336 -27.66 -29.41 -28.14
C SER A 336 -26.97 -30.76 -27.96
N VAL A 337 -27.57 -31.86 -28.47
CA VAL A 337 -26.93 -33.19 -28.44
C VAL A 337 -25.59 -33.18 -29.19
N SER A 338 -25.48 -32.38 -30.25
CA SER A 338 -24.22 -32.15 -30.99
C SER A 338 -23.11 -31.48 -30.15
N GLU A 339 -23.42 -30.80 -29.05
CA GLU A 339 -22.40 -30.34 -28.09
C GLU A 339 -21.90 -31.50 -27.21
N MET A 340 -22.79 -32.40 -26.79
CA MET A 340 -22.43 -33.61 -26.03
C MET A 340 -21.54 -34.55 -26.86
N ILE A 341 -21.92 -34.80 -28.12
CA ILE A 341 -21.11 -35.60 -29.07
C ILE A 341 -19.69 -35.03 -29.24
N ARG A 342 -19.53 -33.70 -29.31
CA ARG A 342 -18.20 -33.06 -29.42
C ARG A 342 -17.32 -33.28 -28.18
N ASP A 343 -17.91 -33.32 -26.99
CA ASP A 343 -17.19 -33.61 -25.74
C ASP A 343 -16.86 -35.10 -25.60
N ILE A 344 -17.71 -36.01 -26.08
CA ILE A 344 -17.41 -37.46 -26.12
C ILE A 344 -16.27 -37.75 -27.10
N TYR A 345 -16.29 -37.20 -28.31
CA TYR A 345 -15.15 -37.29 -29.23
C TYR A 345 -13.90 -36.58 -28.66
N ALA A 346 -14.05 -35.49 -27.89
CA ALA A 346 -12.92 -34.88 -27.21
C ALA A 346 -12.28 -35.81 -26.18
N HIS A 347 -13.09 -36.62 -25.47
CA HIS A 347 -12.58 -37.65 -24.58
C HIS A 347 -11.86 -38.77 -25.35
N GLN A 348 -12.52 -39.38 -26.35
CA GLN A 348 -11.94 -40.46 -27.18
C GLN A 348 -10.62 -40.06 -27.87
N GLU A 349 -10.50 -38.82 -28.36
CA GLU A 349 -9.29 -38.30 -29.02
C GLU A 349 -8.21 -37.76 -28.04
N GLY A 350 -8.40 -37.88 -26.73
CA GLY A 350 -7.47 -37.31 -25.74
C GLY A 350 -7.36 -35.78 -25.79
N ARG A 351 -8.38 -35.09 -26.31
CA ARG A 351 -8.50 -33.62 -26.29
C ARG A 351 -9.06 -33.15 -24.93
N LEU A 352 -9.11 -31.83 -24.72
CA LEU A 352 -9.78 -31.28 -23.54
C LEU A 352 -11.31 -31.31 -23.74
N VAL A 353 -12.00 -31.93 -22.79
CA VAL A 353 -13.47 -32.02 -22.71
C VAL A 353 -14.00 -30.73 -22.08
N LYS A 354 -14.97 -30.04 -22.71
CA LYS A 354 -15.50 -28.75 -22.24
C LYS A 354 -16.27 -28.88 -20.92
N ALA A 355 -16.95 -30.00 -20.70
CA ALA A 355 -17.61 -30.30 -19.42
C ALA A 355 -16.64 -30.45 -18.24
N TYR A 356 -15.39 -30.87 -18.48
CA TYR A 356 -14.42 -31.11 -17.41
C TYR A 356 -13.52 -29.91 -17.17
N ALA A 357 -13.53 -29.39 -15.93
CA ALA A 357 -12.66 -28.30 -15.48
C ALA A 357 -11.20 -28.75 -15.28
N ALA A 358 -10.57 -29.27 -16.34
CA ALA A 358 -9.29 -29.97 -16.31
C ALA A 358 -8.19 -29.17 -15.57
N PRO A 359 -7.56 -29.74 -14.53
CA PRO A 359 -6.40 -29.15 -13.85
C PRO A 359 -5.22 -28.91 -14.80
N ILE A 360 -4.35 -27.97 -14.44
CA ILE A 360 -3.20 -27.55 -15.26
C ILE A 360 -2.32 -28.76 -15.68
N HIS A 361 -2.06 -29.70 -14.77
CA HIS A 361 -1.26 -30.89 -15.08
C HIS A 361 -1.91 -31.82 -16.13
N VAL A 362 -3.25 -31.95 -16.13
CA VAL A 362 -3.98 -32.74 -17.15
C VAL A 362 -3.87 -32.07 -18.53
N ARG A 363 -3.94 -30.73 -18.58
CA ARG A 363 -3.75 -29.96 -19.81
C ARG A 363 -2.35 -30.15 -20.38
N PHE A 364 -1.31 -30.07 -19.54
CA PHE A 364 0.06 -30.34 -19.97
C PHE A 364 0.26 -31.80 -20.41
N GLY A 365 -0.31 -32.78 -19.71
CA GLY A 365 -0.25 -34.20 -20.10
C GLY A 365 -0.86 -34.48 -21.48
N LYS A 366 -2.07 -33.98 -21.73
CA LYS A 366 -2.72 -34.11 -23.05
C LYS A 366 -2.00 -33.31 -24.16
N MET A 367 -1.38 -32.18 -23.83
CA MET A 367 -0.52 -31.44 -24.78
C MET A 367 0.75 -32.23 -25.13
N LEU A 368 1.42 -32.82 -24.14
CA LEU A 368 2.60 -33.67 -24.31
C LEU A 368 2.31 -34.90 -25.18
N GLN A 369 1.19 -35.58 -24.93
CA GLN A 369 0.75 -36.74 -25.72
C GLN A 369 0.45 -36.38 -27.18
N ARG A 370 -0.16 -35.21 -27.45
CA ARG A 370 -0.55 -34.80 -28.81
C ARG A 370 0.56 -34.10 -29.61
N ASN A 371 1.59 -33.54 -28.95
CA ASN A 371 2.72 -32.91 -29.64
C ASN A 371 4.06 -33.14 -28.90
N PRO A 372 4.59 -34.38 -28.90
CA PRO A 372 5.86 -34.70 -28.23
C PRO A 372 7.05 -33.94 -28.84
N ILE A 373 7.04 -33.68 -30.15
CA ILE A 373 8.12 -32.95 -30.86
C ILE A 373 8.16 -31.48 -30.42
N GLY A 374 7.02 -30.79 -30.40
CA GLY A 374 6.93 -29.40 -29.96
C GLY A 374 7.29 -29.23 -28.48
N ALA A 375 6.89 -30.17 -27.63
CA ALA A 375 7.29 -30.18 -26.23
C ALA A 375 8.80 -30.40 -26.05
N ALA A 376 9.40 -31.36 -26.76
CA ALA A 376 10.84 -31.61 -26.73
C ALA A 376 11.65 -30.40 -27.22
N ALA A 377 11.19 -29.71 -28.27
CA ALA A 377 11.79 -28.47 -28.75
C ALA A 377 11.73 -27.34 -27.71
N PHE A 378 10.59 -27.17 -27.02
CA PHE A 378 10.45 -26.20 -25.93
C PHE A 378 11.41 -26.48 -24.76
N PHE A 379 11.48 -27.73 -24.27
CA PHE A 379 12.40 -28.09 -23.19
C PHE A 379 13.87 -27.96 -23.61
N SER A 380 14.22 -28.30 -24.86
CA SER A 380 15.56 -28.07 -25.41
C SER A 380 15.93 -26.58 -25.45
N ALA A 381 15.00 -25.70 -25.85
CA ALA A 381 15.21 -24.26 -25.88
C ALA A 381 15.38 -23.67 -24.46
N VAL A 382 14.56 -24.11 -23.49
CA VAL A 382 14.70 -23.70 -22.08
C VAL A 382 16.04 -24.17 -21.50
N LEU A 383 16.46 -25.41 -21.77
CA LEU A 383 17.75 -25.94 -21.33
C LEU A 383 18.94 -25.20 -21.97
N ALA A 384 18.84 -24.81 -23.24
CA ALA A 384 19.83 -23.98 -23.93
C ALA A 384 19.95 -22.59 -23.29
N ILE A 385 18.82 -21.93 -22.97
CA ILE A 385 18.82 -20.64 -22.26
C ILE A 385 19.45 -20.78 -20.86
N ILE A 386 19.10 -21.82 -20.10
CA ILE A 386 19.68 -22.08 -18.76
C ILE A 386 21.20 -22.30 -18.86
N THR A 387 21.68 -23.09 -19.83
CA THR A 387 23.12 -23.33 -20.02
C THR A 387 23.88 -22.09 -20.50
N VAL A 388 23.30 -21.27 -21.38
CA VAL A 388 23.89 -19.97 -21.75
C VAL A 388 23.98 -19.05 -20.53
N CYS A 389 22.91 -18.89 -19.75
CA CYS A 389 22.93 -18.08 -18.54
C CYS A 389 23.93 -18.57 -17.49
N ALA A 390 24.02 -19.89 -17.27
CA ALA A 390 25.02 -20.49 -16.38
C ALA A 390 26.45 -20.28 -16.88
N THR A 391 26.69 -20.38 -18.19
CA THR A 391 28.01 -20.14 -18.80
C THR A 391 28.43 -18.68 -18.64
N LEU A 392 27.55 -17.72 -18.93
CA LEU A 392 27.80 -16.29 -18.71
C LEU A 392 28.11 -15.99 -17.23
N TYR A 393 27.35 -16.57 -16.30
CA TYR A 393 27.57 -16.41 -14.86
C TYR A 393 28.95 -16.96 -14.41
N VAL A 394 29.39 -18.10 -14.94
CA VAL A 394 30.71 -18.67 -14.67
C VAL A 394 31.85 -17.85 -15.28
N ILE A 395 31.63 -17.28 -16.48
CA ILE A 395 32.58 -16.35 -17.13
C ILE A 395 32.78 -15.10 -16.26
N GLU A 396 31.70 -14.55 -15.69
CA GLU A 396 31.76 -13.33 -14.86
C GLU A 396 32.36 -13.57 -13.45
N LEU A 397 32.08 -14.72 -12.83
CA LEU A 397 32.60 -15.07 -11.50
C LEU A 397 34.12 -15.11 -11.42
N ARG A 398 34.80 -15.53 -12.49
CA ARG A 398 36.27 -15.68 -12.52
C ARG A 398 37.04 -14.36 -12.36
N PRO A 399 36.79 -13.30 -13.16
CA PRO A 399 37.42 -12.00 -12.95
C PRO A 399 36.98 -11.34 -11.64
N TYR A 400 35.69 -11.40 -11.28
CA TYR A 400 35.18 -10.87 -10.00
C TYR A 400 36.00 -11.42 -8.81
N ASN A 401 36.10 -12.75 -8.70
CA ASN A 401 36.85 -13.40 -7.63
C ASN A 401 38.37 -13.18 -7.70
N ARG A 402 38.93 -12.71 -8.81
CA ARG A 402 40.34 -12.29 -8.90
C ARG A 402 40.51 -10.86 -8.35
N ILE A 403 39.67 -9.93 -8.82
CA ILE A 403 39.75 -8.52 -8.47
C ILE A 403 39.44 -8.31 -6.98
N ILE A 404 38.38 -8.92 -6.44
CA ILE A 404 38.02 -8.84 -5.00
C ILE A 404 39.17 -9.27 -4.08
N ARG A 405 39.91 -10.33 -4.44
CA ARG A 405 41.06 -10.79 -3.65
C ARG A 405 42.19 -9.74 -3.62
N GLN A 406 42.43 -9.05 -4.75
CA GLN A 406 43.47 -8.03 -4.83
C GLN A 406 43.05 -6.71 -4.16
N VAL A 407 41.78 -6.32 -4.25
CA VAL A 407 41.20 -5.23 -3.46
C VAL A 407 41.36 -5.48 -1.95
N LYS A 408 40.98 -6.67 -1.46
CA LYS A 408 41.15 -7.06 -0.06
C LYS A 408 42.62 -7.10 0.38
N HIS A 409 43.54 -7.42 -0.53
CA HIS A 409 44.97 -7.37 -0.25
C HIS A 409 45.47 -5.92 -0.08
N ASN A 410 45.15 -5.04 -1.02
CA ASN A 410 45.54 -3.62 -0.97
C ASN A 410 45.00 -2.92 0.29
N LEU A 411 43.71 -3.10 0.62
CA LEU A 411 43.11 -2.52 1.83
C LEU A 411 43.75 -3.04 3.12
N LYS A 412 44.21 -4.31 3.13
CA LYS A 412 44.93 -4.88 4.27
C LYS A 412 46.37 -4.37 4.37
N LEU A 413 47.04 -4.10 3.24
CA LEU A 413 48.35 -3.44 3.24
C LEU A 413 48.25 -2.00 3.76
N ALA A 414 47.26 -1.24 3.29
CA ALA A 414 46.99 0.12 3.77
C ALA A 414 46.78 0.14 5.29
N GLU A 415 45.98 -0.78 5.84
CA GLU A 415 45.81 -0.92 7.29
C GLU A 415 47.12 -1.24 8.06
N VAL A 416 48.04 -2.00 7.47
CA VAL A 416 49.33 -2.32 8.11
C VAL A 416 50.26 -1.09 8.08
N GLU A 417 50.26 -0.30 7.01
CA GLU A 417 50.99 0.96 6.93
C GLU A 417 50.40 2.05 7.83
N GLU A 418 49.06 2.20 7.90
CA GLU A 418 48.36 3.07 8.88
C GLU A 418 48.87 2.82 10.31
N ARG A 419 48.88 1.54 10.73
CA ARG A 419 49.33 1.13 12.07
C ARG A 419 50.84 1.29 12.29
N GLN A 420 51.66 1.30 11.24
CA GLN A 420 53.09 1.62 11.34
C GLN A 420 53.31 3.13 11.47
N LEU A 421 52.59 3.93 10.69
CA LEU A 421 52.63 5.39 10.73
C LEU A 421 52.19 5.92 12.11
N ASP A 422 51.10 5.39 12.68
CA ASP A 422 50.65 5.71 14.03
C ASP A 422 51.72 5.39 15.09
N LYS A 423 52.34 4.20 15.01
CA LYS A 423 53.44 3.79 15.90
C LYS A 423 54.72 4.62 15.74
N MET A 424 54.96 5.16 14.55
CA MET A 424 56.07 6.07 14.30
C MET A 424 55.80 7.46 14.88
N LYS A 425 54.58 7.99 14.70
CA LYS A 425 54.13 9.28 15.27
C LYS A 425 54.18 9.24 16.81
N SER A 426 53.70 8.16 17.44
CA SER A 426 53.75 8.02 18.91
C SER A 426 55.17 7.84 19.46
N ARG A 427 56.05 7.12 18.76
CA ARG A 427 57.49 7.06 19.09
C ARG A 427 58.17 8.43 19.03
N TRP A 428 57.82 9.26 18.04
CA TRP A 428 58.40 10.61 17.93
C TRP A 428 57.89 11.57 19.00
N ALA A 429 56.66 11.38 19.50
CA ALA A 429 56.15 12.10 20.66
C ALA A 429 56.86 11.67 21.95
N ALA A 430 56.88 10.35 22.26
CA ALA A 430 57.52 9.82 23.47
C ALA A 430 59.04 10.10 23.54
N GLY A 431 59.70 10.33 22.39
CA GLY A 431 61.10 10.76 22.32
C GLY A 431 61.35 12.23 22.65
N ALA A 432 60.32 13.02 22.99
CA ALA A 432 60.45 14.42 23.43
C ALA A 432 60.45 14.58 24.97
N ASP A 433 59.84 13.64 25.70
CA ASP A 433 59.56 13.79 27.14
C ASP A 433 60.74 13.44 28.07
N SER A 434 61.88 13.00 27.54
CA SER A 434 63.02 12.49 28.35
C SER A 434 63.93 13.58 28.94
N LEU A 435 63.37 14.74 29.32
CA LEU A 435 64.09 15.90 29.85
C LEU A 435 63.39 16.50 31.08
N THR A 436 63.37 15.74 32.18
CA THR A 436 63.09 16.27 33.53
C THR A 436 64.24 15.90 34.49
N ALA A 437 64.57 16.82 35.39
CA ALA A 437 65.87 16.84 36.08
C ALA A 437 65.85 16.19 37.48
N PRO A 438 67.00 15.67 37.97
CA PRO A 438 67.22 15.35 39.37
C PRO A 438 67.77 16.57 40.15
N THR A 439 67.26 16.80 41.36
CA THR A 439 67.71 17.87 42.26
C THR A 439 68.62 17.35 43.39
N SER A 440 69.86 17.83 43.47
CA SER A 440 70.59 18.02 44.74
C SER A 440 71.86 18.87 44.57
N LEU A 441 72.24 19.55 45.65
CA LEU A 441 73.50 20.28 45.88
C LEU A 441 74.25 19.55 47.01
N PRO A 442 75.61 19.53 47.03
CA PRO A 442 76.31 20.67 47.66
C PRO A 442 77.76 21.00 47.19
N ASN A 443 78.18 22.22 47.51
CA ASN A 443 79.50 22.67 48.00
C ASN A 443 80.83 22.60 47.20
N ASP A 444 81.53 23.76 47.26
CA ASP A 444 82.94 23.96 47.65
C ASP A 444 84.15 23.92 46.67
N VAL A 445 84.45 25.14 46.17
CA VAL A 445 85.76 25.86 46.03
C VAL A 445 86.89 25.43 45.06
N HIS A 446 87.59 26.47 44.57
CA HIS A 446 88.96 26.57 44.03
C HIS A 446 89.25 26.35 42.52
N ALA A 447 89.21 27.49 41.81
CA ALA A 447 90.05 27.99 40.71
C ALA A 447 91.19 27.13 40.10
N VAL A 448 91.35 27.24 38.77
CA VAL A 448 92.52 27.87 38.10
C VAL A 448 92.17 28.24 36.63
N THR A 449 92.98 29.09 35.99
CA THR A 449 92.78 29.77 34.69
C THR A 449 92.95 28.91 33.43
N GLY A 450 92.24 29.22 32.31
CA GLY A 450 92.69 28.75 30.98
C GLY A 450 91.77 28.89 29.76
N ALA A 451 91.69 30.10 29.16
CA ALA A 451 91.46 30.40 27.72
C ALA A 451 90.18 29.92 26.94
N THR A 452 89.90 30.67 25.87
CA THR A 452 88.93 30.47 24.75
C THR A 452 87.40 30.45 25.05
N PRO A 453 86.57 31.13 24.23
CA PRO A 453 85.12 31.15 24.40
C PRO A 453 84.45 29.92 23.75
N ILE A 454 83.91 29.03 24.57
CA ILE A 454 83.02 27.95 24.12
C ILE A 454 81.58 28.50 24.05
N PRO A 455 80.90 28.48 22.90
CA PRO A 455 79.51 28.90 22.82
C PRO A 455 78.59 27.87 23.52
N TYR A 456 77.62 28.36 24.29
CA TYR A 456 76.64 27.52 24.98
C TYR A 456 75.74 26.78 23.97
N ALA A 457 76.04 25.49 23.75
CA ALA A 457 75.14 24.57 23.07
C ALA A 457 74.15 23.98 24.10
N THR A 458 72.92 24.48 24.11
CA THR A 458 71.83 23.93 24.94
C THR A 458 71.45 22.53 24.47
N PRO A 459 71.47 21.49 25.34
CA PRO A 459 70.95 20.17 24.97
C PRO A 459 69.42 20.22 24.82
N GLY A 460 68.86 19.53 23.82
CA GLY A 460 67.43 19.15 23.82
C GLY A 460 66.52 19.75 22.75
N VAL A 461 66.99 20.60 21.83
CA VAL A 461 66.16 21.11 20.72
C VAL A 461 66.53 20.39 19.41
N PRO A 462 65.60 19.68 18.73
CA PRO A 462 65.87 19.10 17.42
C PRO A 462 66.19 20.18 16.40
N SER A 463 67.18 19.94 15.54
CA SER A 463 67.56 20.93 14.53
C SER A 463 66.45 21.12 13.48
N ALA A 464 66.37 22.30 12.85
CA ALA A 464 65.36 22.57 11.82
C ALA A 464 65.36 21.52 10.68
N GLY A 465 66.54 21.01 10.32
CA GLY A 465 66.68 19.94 9.32
C GLY A 465 66.07 18.60 9.75
N GLU A 466 66.00 18.30 11.05
CA GLU A 466 65.31 17.09 11.54
C GLU A 466 63.79 17.21 11.48
N PHE A 467 63.24 18.40 11.75
CA PHE A 467 61.80 18.65 11.56
C PHE A 467 61.40 18.45 10.10
N THR A 468 62.08 19.12 9.16
CA THR A 468 61.84 18.97 7.71
C THR A 468 62.01 17.52 7.26
N ARG A 469 62.98 16.77 7.83
CA ARG A 469 63.18 15.35 7.53
C ARG A 469 62.03 14.47 8.04
N ARG A 470 61.51 14.70 9.25
CA ARG A 470 60.35 13.98 9.80
C ARG A 470 59.08 14.26 8.98
N GLU A 471 58.85 15.52 8.60
CA GLU A 471 57.71 15.94 7.79
C GLU A 471 57.70 15.29 6.40
N ASN A 472 58.84 15.28 5.70
CA ASN A 472 58.97 14.61 4.41
C ASN A 472 58.69 13.10 4.50
N ILE A 473 59.17 12.42 5.56
CA ILE A 473 58.91 10.98 5.79
C ILE A 473 57.42 10.70 6.07
N LEU A 474 56.71 11.60 6.78
CA LEU A 474 55.25 11.49 6.94
C LEU A 474 54.53 11.62 5.60
N ARG A 475 54.92 12.62 4.80
CA ARG A 475 54.27 12.90 3.51
C ARG A 475 54.47 11.77 2.50
N GLU A 476 55.68 11.18 2.46
CA GLU A 476 55.97 9.99 1.67
C GLU A 476 55.07 8.81 2.07
N ARG A 477 54.99 8.50 3.37
CA ARG A 477 54.14 7.39 3.87
C ARG A 477 52.65 7.62 3.73
N LEU A 478 52.16 8.86 3.81
CA LEU A 478 50.76 9.18 3.53
C LEU A 478 50.44 8.95 2.05
N ASN A 479 51.31 9.40 1.14
CA ASN A 479 51.17 9.13 -0.29
C ASN A 479 51.16 7.61 -0.59
N ASP A 480 52.00 6.81 0.07
CA ASP A 480 52.02 5.35 -0.10
C ASP A 480 50.68 4.70 0.31
N ILE A 481 50.08 5.15 1.43
CA ILE A 481 48.77 4.67 1.89
C ILE A 481 47.65 5.10 0.94
N ASP A 482 47.69 6.35 0.46
CA ASP A 482 46.76 6.86 -0.54
C ASP A 482 46.83 6.07 -1.87
N ASN A 483 48.04 5.77 -2.34
CA ASN A 483 48.28 4.95 -3.53
C ASN A 483 47.65 3.54 -3.39
N LEU A 484 47.70 2.93 -2.20
CA LEU A 484 47.07 1.65 -1.92
C LEU A 484 45.53 1.73 -1.94
N TYR A 485 44.95 2.83 -1.43
CA TYR A 485 43.50 3.08 -1.53
C TYR A 485 43.05 3.37 -2.96
N ASP A 486 43.78 4.17 -3.74
CA ASP A 486 43.46 4.42 -5.14
C ASP A 486 43.61 3.16 -6.00
N ALA A 487 44.66 2.34 -5.78
CA ALA A 487 44.78 1.05 -6.44
C ALA A 487 43.60 0.10 -6.11
N ALA A 488 43.10 0.12 -4.87
CA ALA A 488 41.90 -0.64 -4.50
C ALA A 488 40.62 -0.09 -5.18
N ASN A 489 40.46 1.23 -5.25
CA ASN A 489 39.30 1.89 -5.84
C ASN A 489 39.27 1.73 -7.38
N LEU A 490 40.42 1.83 -8.05
CA LEU A 490 40.55 1.56 -9.49
C LEU A 490 40.16 0.13 -9.82
N LEU A 491 40.65 -0.85 -9.04
CA LEU A 491 40.25 -2.26 -9.17
C LEU A 491 38.74 -2.44 -8.97
N LEU A 492 38.13 -1.81 -7.96
CA LEU A 492 36.68 -1.84 -7.74
C LEU A 492 35.90 -1.23 -8.92
N SER A 493 36.41 -0.15 -9.55
CA SER A 493 35.78 0.48 -10.73
C SER A 493 35.87 -0.37 -12.01
N SER A 494 36.81 -1.31 -12.08
CA SER A 494 37.01 -2.20 -13.24
C SER A 494 36.05 -3.40 -13.29
N ILE A 495 35.19 -3.59 -12.29
CA ILE A 495 34.25 -4.70 -12.21
C ILE A 495 32.97 -4.42 -13.02
N SER A 496 32.51 -5.45 -13.73
CA SER A 496 31.25 -5.44 -14.51
C SER A 496 30.06 -4.86 -13.72
N PRO A 497 29.19 -4.04 -14.36
CA PRO A 497 27.92 -3.60 -13.77
C PRO A 497 27.04 -4.77 -13.26
N LEU A 498 27.16 -5.96 -13.87
CA LEU A 498 26.45 -7.17 -13.46
C LEU A 498 26.95 -7.78 -12.14
N SER A 499 28.13 -7.38 -11.63
CA SER A 499 28.62 -7.77 -10.30
C SER A 499 28.74 -6.59 -9.33
N ALA A 500 28.60 -5.36 -9.81
CA ALA A 500 28.59 -4.15 -8.98
C ALA A 500 27.42 -4.11 -7.96
N TRP A 501 26.34 -4.87 -8.17
CA TRP A 501 25.23 -4.95 -7.22
C TRP A 501 25.52 -5.79 -5.96
N ARG A 502 26.61 -6.56 -5.93
CA ARG A 502 26.93 -7.48 -4.83
C ARG A 502 27.28 -6.68 -3.56
N THR A 503 26.73 -7.08 -2.41
CA THR A 503 26.90 -6.37 -1.12
C THR A 503 28.37 -6.23 -0.69
N GLU A 504 29.20 -7.23 -1.02
CA GLU A 504 30.64 -7.23 -0.79
C GLU A 504 31.37 -6.07 -1.50
N MET A 505 30.98 -5.71 -2.73
CA MET A 505 31.55 -4.58 -3.48
C MET A 505 31.35 -3.27 -2.72
N ARG A 506 30.10 -3.01 -2.33
CA ARG A 506 29.68 -1.81 -1.60
C ARG A 506 30.43 -1.69 -0.27
N HIS A 507 30.52 -2.78 0.49
CA HIS A 507 31.22 -2.78 1.77
C HIS A 507 32.73 -2.50 1.62
N LEU A 508 33.39 -3.01 0.58
CA LEU A 508 34.80 -2.71 0.30
C LEU A 508 35.00 -1.25 -0.15
N GLN A 509 34.11 -0.70 -0.98
CA GLN A 509 34.10 0.72 -1.37
C GLN A 509 33.89 1.63 -0.16
N GLU A 510 32.90 1.36 0.69
CA GLU A 510 32.66 2.12 1.93
C GLU A 510 33.86 2.05 2.89
N THR A 511 34.46 0.87 3.06
CA THR A 511 35.62 0.68 3.94
C THR A 511 36.83 1.49 3.47
N SER A 512 37.07 1.50 2.15
CA SER A 512 38.11 2.30 1.50
C SER A 512 37.92 3.80 1.78
N PHE A 513 36.76 4.35 1.43
CA PHE A 513 36.47 5.78 1.62
C PHE A 513 36.41 6.19 3.10
N LYS A 514 35.79 5.37 3.97
CA LYS A 514 35.70 5.65 5.41
C LYS A 514 37.07 5.75 6.07
N ARG A 515 37.98 4.80 5.78
CA ARG A 515 39.36 4.87 6.32
C ARG A 515 40.13 6.07 5.79
N ARG A 516 40.12 6.28 4.47
CA ARG A 516 40.87 7.36 3.83
C ARG A 516 40.47 8.75 4.33
N ILE A 517 39.17 9.01 4.50
CA ILE A 517 38.66 10.25 5.10
C ILE A 517 39.12 10.39 6.56
N LEU A 518 39.01 9.35 7.39
CA LEU A 518 39.45 9.37 8.78
C LEU A 518 40.99 9.48 8.93
N LEU A 519 41.75 8.99 7.96
CA LEU A 519 43.21 9.13 7.90
C LEU A 519 43.59 10.58 7.58
N ALA A 520 43.03 11.17 6.53
CA ALA A 520 43.30 12.55 6.14
C ALA A 520 43.02 13.53 7.31
N LEU A 521 41.94 13.30 8.06
CA LEU A 521 41.60 14.09 9.25
C LEU A 521 42.57 13.91 10.44
N ARG A 522 43.15 12.71 10.63
CA ARG A 522 44.10 12.42 11.73
C ARG A 522 45.52 12.99 11.47
N TYR A 523 45.77 13.40 10.24
CA TYR A 523 47.03 14.00 9.78
C TYR A 523 46.77 15.38 9.14
N ASP A 524 45.68 16.05 9.53
CA ASP A 524 45.38 17.48 9.27
C ASP A 524 45.25 17.86 7.78
N GLN A 525 45.03 16.88 6.91
CA GLN A 525 44.83 17.04 5.45
C GLN A 525 43.37 17.35 5.10
N TYR A 526 42.82 18.42 5.68
CA TYR A 526 41.42 18.83 5.50
C TYR A 526 40.99 19.00 4.03
N ALA A 527 41.90 19.44 3.15
CA ALA A 527 41.64 19.61 1.73
C ALA A 527 41.37 18.28 0.99
N GLU A 528 42.07 17.20 1.36
CA GLU A 528 41.84 15.87 0.76
C GLU A 528 40.59 15.21 1.37
N ALA A 529 40.34 15.42 2.68
CA ALA A 529 39.08 14.99 3.31
C ALA A 529 37.85 15.61 2.60
N ASP A 530 37.89 16.91 2.30
CA ASP A 530 36.84 17.61 1.54
C ASP A 530 36.69 17.08 0.10
N ARG A 531 37.82 16.87 -0.59
CA ARG A 531 37.84 16.29 -1.95
C ARG A 531 37.18 14.90 -1.98
N LEU A 532 37.47 14.05 -1.00
CA LEU A 532 36.87 12.71 -0.87
C LEU A 532 35.38 12.80 -0.54
N LEU A 533 34.96 13.69 0.38
CA LEU A 533 33.54 13.93 0.71
C LEU A 533 32.72 14.39 -0.51
N LYS A 534 33.33 15.15 -1.43
CA LYS A 534 32.73 15.60 -2.70
C LYS A 534 32.59 14.47 -3.74
N GLN A 535 33.38 13.40 -3.66
CA GLN A 535 33.27 12.25 -4.57
C GLN A 535 32.15 11.27 -4.16
N LEU A 536 31.79 11.21 -2.87
CA LEU A 536 30.81 10.23 -2.36
C LEU A 536 29.47 10.20 -3.12
N PRO A 537 28.83 11.33 -3.51
CA PRO A 537 27.54 11.29 -4.20
C PRO A 537 27.59 10.64 -5.60
N ALA A 538 28.74 10.70 -6.27
CA ALA A 538 28.93 10.06 -7.58
C ALA A 538 29.05 8.54 -7.49
N ILE A 539 29.43 8.02 -6.31
CA ILE A 539 29.71 6.58 -6.07
C ILE A 539 28.52 5.93 -5.34
N PHE A 540 27.99 6.59 -4.31
CA PHE A 540 26.96 6.06 -3.41
C PHE A 540 25.55 6.64 -3.65
N GLY A 541 25.36 7.38 -4.74
CA GLY A 541 24.09 7.99 -5.12
C GLY A 541 23.94 9.42 -4.58
N ALA A 542 23.09 10.21 -5.25
CA ALA A 542 23.00 11.66 -5.03
C ALA A 542 22.63 12.04 -3.59
N ASN A 543 21.80 11.22 -2.93
CA ASN A 543 21.39 11.40 -1.53
C ASN A 543 22.19 10.51 -0.56
N LEU A 544 23.28 9.88 -1.05
CA LEU A 544 24.03 8.83 -0.37
C LEU A 544 23.17 7.61 0.01
N GLU A 545 22.10 7.34 -0.75
CA GLU A 545 21.13 6.29 -0.46
C GLU A 545 21.70 4.85 -0.52
N ARG A 546 22.96 4.70 -0.98
CA ARG A 546 23.67 3.43 -0.99
C ARG A 546 24.62 3.25 0.19
N CYS A 547 24.88 4.26 1.01
CA CYS A 547 25.78 4.18 2.18
C CYS A 547 25.15 3.47 3.39
N SER A 548 25.96 2.72 4.15
CA SER A 548 25.62 2.25 5.50
C SER A 548 25.41 3.39 6.52
N SER A 549 24.69 3.09 7.61
CA SER A 549 24.52 3.94 8.80
C SER A 549 25.84 4.52 9.31
N ASP A 550 26.86 3.66 9.33
CA ASP A 550 28.20 3.87 9.83
C ASP A 550 29.08 4.78 8.95
N MET A 551 28.69 4.95 7.69
CA MET A 551 29.27 5.93 6.78
C MET A 551 28.47 7.23 6.81
N LEU A 552 27.14 7.14 6.88
CA LEU A 552 26.25 8.30 7.00
C LEU A 552 26.47 9.09 8.29
N SER A 553 26.79 8.45 9.42
CA SER A 553 27.14 9.13 10.68
C SER A 553 28.42 9.96 10.53
N VAL A 554 29.50 9.35 10.02
CA VAL A 554 30.78 10.03 9.74
C VAL A 554 30.58 11.21 8.78
N VAL A 555 29.86 11.01 7.67
CA VAL A 555 29.60 12.08 6.70
C VAL A 555 28.71 13.19 7.27
N ARG A 556 27.77 12.90 8.18
CA ARG A 556 26.98 13.93 8.88
C ARG A 556 27.86 14.76 9.80
N SER A 557 28.62 14.14 10.69
CA SER A 557 29.51 14.86 11.63
C SER A 557 30.50 15.76 10.88
N LEU A 558 31.06 15.28 9.76
CA LEU A 558 31.96 16.07 8.93
C LEU A 558 31.26 17.19 8.17
N ARG A 559 30.04 16.97 7.65
CA ARG A 559 29.27 18.05 6.99
C ARG A 559 28.78 19.12 7.96
N ILE A 560 28.50 18.78 9.21
CA ILE A 560 28.20 19.75 10.29
C ILE A 560 29.46 20.59 10.55
N SER A 561 30.60 19.93 10.81
CA SER A 561 31.90 20.59 11.01
C SER A 561 32.34 21.45 9.81
N GLN A 562 32.10 21.03 8.56
CA GLN A 562 32.43 21.81 7.36
C GLN A 562 31.51 23.02 7.12
N ARG A 563 30.27 23.00 7.63
CA ARG A 563 29.33 24.13 7.53
C ARG A 563 29.54 25.17 8.62
N GLY A 564 30.08 24.74 9.77
CA GLY A 564 30.14 25.59 10.96
C GLY A 564 28.83 25.67 11.74
N ASP A 565 27.86 24.80 11.42
CA ASP A 565 26.61 24.69 12.17
C ASP A 565 26.91 24.16 13.58
N CYS A 566 26.30 24.81 14.57
CA CYS A 566 26.48 24.54 16.00
C CYS A 566 25.46 23.49 16.47
N LEU A 567 25.86 22.65 17.44
CA LEU A 567 24.94 21.79 18.18
C LEU A 567 24.57 22.46 19.50
N LEU A 568 23.28 22.49 19.83
CA LEU A 568 22.75 23.08 21.06
C LEU A 568 21.92 22.04 21.82
N ASN A 569 22.30 21.81 23.08
CA ASN A 569 21.55 21.02 24.06
C ASN A 569 21.03 21.99 25.13
N ILE A 570 19.77 21.86 25.55
CA ILE A 570 19.14 22.81 26.48
C ILE A 570 18.51 22.05 27.66
N ARG A 571 18.80 22.53 28.86
CA ARG A 571 18.23 22.11 30.15
C ARG A 571 17.78 23.34 30.94
N ALA A 572 16.82 23.17 31.84
CA ALA A 572 16.48 24.18 32.85
C ALA A 572 16.09 23.50 34.17
N ASN A 573 16.16 24.25 35.26
CA ASN A 573 15.78 23.80 36.60
C ASN A 573 14.25 23.68 36.82
N THR A 574 13.42 24.10 35.85
CA THR A 574 11.95 24.14 35.97
C THR A 574 11.27 23.13 35.04
N PRO A 575 10.30 22.33 35.55
CA PRO A 575 9.52 21.41 34.73
C PRO A 575 8.60 22.19 33.77
N ASN A 576 8.22 21.56 32.66
CA ASN A 576 7.26 22.07 31.68
C ASN A 576 7.58 23.48 31.13
N SER A 577 8.87 23.77 30.97
CA SER A 577 9.37 25.06 30.47
C SER A 577 9.23 25.16 28.95
N THR A 578 8.42 26.12 28.49
CA THR A 578 8.32 26.46 27.06
C THR A 578 9.48 27.35 26.61
N ILE A 579 10.00 27.10 25.40
CA ILE A 579 11.13 27.83 24.83
C ILE A 579 10.81 28.37 23.43
N SER A 580 11.15 29.64 23.23
CA SER A 580 11.22 30.26 21.90
C SER A 580 12.57 30.95 21.71
N ILE A 581 13.15 30.81 20.52
CA ILE A 581 14.43 31.42 20.14
C ILE A 581 14.22 32.37 18.96
N CYS A 582 14.83 33.56 19.01
CA CYS A 582 14.79 34.55 17.93
C CYS A 582 16.25 34.86 17.51
N PRO A 583 16.64 34.80 16.23
CA PRO A 583 17.95 35.29 15.81
C PRO A 583 18.02 36.81 16.00
N ILE A 584 19.15 37.30 16.48
CA ILE A 584 19.43 38.73 16.62
C ILE A 584 20.15 39.18 15.34
N VAL A 585 19.58 40.16 14.66
CA VAL A 585 20.07 40.69 13.38
C VAL A 585 20.38 42.18 13.52
N SER A 586 21.26 42.73 12.67
CA SER A 586 21.37 44.19 12.56
C SER A 586 20.20 44.76 11.74
N SER A 587 19.77 45.96 12.10
CA SER A 587 18.87 46.77 11.27
C SER A 587 19.53 47.12 9.93
N THR A 588 18.73 47.54 8.95
CA THR A 588 19.20 47.94 7.60
C THR A 588 20.32 48.97 7.61
N ASP A 589 20.33 49.80 8.64
CA ASP A 589 21.22 50.96 8.78
C ASP A 589 22.42 50.63 9.70
N ASN A 590 22.51 49.38 10.19
CA ASN A 590 23.47 48.84 11.18
C ASN A 590 23.57 49.59 12.52
N ALA A 591 22.78 50.64 12.75
CA ALA A 591 22.85 51.49 13.94
C ALA A 591 22.27 50.85 15.23
N CYS A 592 21.45 49.81 15.09
CA CYS A 592 20.87 49.05 16.20
C CYS A 592 20.58 47.59 15.81
N LEU A 593 20.32 46.73 16.80
CA LEU A 593 19.92 45.34 16.59
C LEU A 593 18.40 45.16 16.69
N GLU A 594 17.87 44.23 15.89
CA GLU A 594 16.47 43.83 15.86
C GLU A 594 16.34 42.31 16.08
N LEU A 595 15.14 41.86 16.47
CA LEU A 595 14.81 40.44 16.56
C LEU A 595 14.23 39.96 15.24
N GLY A 596 14.86 38.96 14.65
CA GLY A 596 14.34 38.23 13.50
C GLY A 596 13.14 37.33 13.86
N PRO A 597 12.72 36.44 12.95
CA PRO A 597 11.53 35.62 13.15
C PRO A 597 11.65 34.72 14.40
N ARG A 598 10.63 34.76 15.25
CA ARG A 598 10.49 33.87 16.41
C ARG A 598 10.35 32.43 15.93
N ILE A 599 11.19 31.55 16.46
CA ILE A 599 11.12 30.10 16.29
C ILE A 599 10.67 29.53 17.63
N ASP A 600 9.43 29.05 17.70
CA ASP A 600 8.93 28.27 18.83
C ASP A 600 9.44 26.82 18.71
N LEU A 601 9.96 26.25 19.80
CA LEU A 601 10.55 24.91 19.76
C LEU A 601 9.48 23.84 19.98
N GLU A 602 9.22 23.04 18.95
CA GLU A 602 8.32 21.88 19.01
C GLU A 602 8.79 20.89 20.09
N ASN A 603 7.84 20.32 20.83
CA ASN A 603 8.09 19.58 22.07
C ASN A 603 8.80 20.44 23.15
N SER A 604 8.10 21.48 23.60
CA SER A 604 8.46 22.36 24.72
C SER A 604 8.44 21.68 26.11
N PHE A 605 9.14 20.54 26.23
CA PHE A 605 9.45 19.85 27.47
C PHE A 605 10.96 19.58 27.50
N LEU A 606 11.67 20.20 28.45
CA LEU A 606 13.11 20.00 28.61
C LEU A 606 13.41 18.62 29.23
N PRO A 607 14.55 17.99 28.89
CA PRO A 607 15.65 18.50 28.07
C PRO A 607 15.42 18.40 26.55
N ILE A 608 15.92 19.39 25.81
CA ILE A 608 15.98 19.34 24.33
C ILE A 608 17.43 19.03 23.93
N ASN A 609 17.64 17.99 23.12
CA ASN A 609 18.97 17.49 22.77
C ASN A 609 19.25 17.65 21.26
N ALA A 610 20.51 17.95 20.93
CA ALA A 610 21.10 17.94 19.58
C ALA A 610 20.36 18.78 18.52
N MET A 611 19.92 19.99 18.88
CA MET A 611 19.43 20.95 17.89
C MET A 611 20.59 21.49 17.05
N VAL A 612 20.38 21.64 15.74
CA VAL A 612 21.36 22.25 14.82
C VAL A 612 20.95 23.70 14.55
N PHE A 613 21.83 24.65 14.87
CA PHE A 613 21.65 26.08 14.58
C PHE A 613 22.87 26.63 13.82
N PRO A 614 22.70 27.54 12.85
CA PRO A 614 23.83 28.25 12.26
C PRO A 614 24.59 29.08 13.32
N LYS A 615 25.90 29.30 13.12
CA LYS A 615 26.66 30.33 13.86
C LYS A 615 25.90 31.66 13.85
N GLY A 616 25.75 32.27 15.02
CA GLY A 616 25.07 33.55 15.16
C GLY A 616 24.74 33.94 16.59
N HIS A 617 24.02 35.03 16.72
CA HIS A 617 23.53 35.55 18.00
C HIS A 617 22.01 35.37 18.09
N TYR A 618 21.52 34.98 19.25
CA TYR A 618 20.14 34.57 19.47
C TYR A 618 19.63 35.08 20.81
N LEU A 619 18.36 35.48 20.85
CA LEU A 619 17.64 35.77 22.08
C LEU A 619 16.70 34.60 22.37
N LEU A 620 17.01 33.83 23.40
CA LEU A 620 16.20 32.71 23.85
C LEU A 620 15.31 33.17 25.02
N THR A 621 14.04 32.78 25.01
CA THR A 621 13.05 33.14 26.05
C THR A 621 12.46 31.87 26.63
N VAL A 622 12.51 31.73 27.96
CA VAL A 622 11.95 30.60 28.72
C VAL A 622 10.74 31.09 29.52
N VAL A 623 9.63 30.37 29.41
CA VAL A 623 8.40 30.63 30.18
C VAL A 623 7.91 29.31 30.79
N SER A 624 7.79 29.29 32.11
CA SER A 624 7.43 28.11 32.91
C SER A 624 6.34 28.47 33.92
N ASP A 625 5.36 27.60 34.13
CA ASP A 625 4.17 27.91 34.95
C ASP A 625 4.53 28.21 36.41
N GLY A 626 4.10 29.38 36.90
CA GLY A 626 4.38 29.86 38.26
C GLY A 626 5.73 30.57 38.43
N TYR A 627 6.56 30.65 37.39
CA TYR A 627 7.87 31.30 37.41
C TYR A 627 7.91 32.58 36.56
N PRO A 628 8.84 33.52 36.84
CA PRO A 628 9.12 34.66 35.96
C PRO A 628 9.69 34.22 34.60
N GLU A 629 9.29 34.95 33.55
CA GLU A 629 9.88 34.88 32.19
C GLU A 629 11.38 35.21 32.25
N VAL A 630 12.22 34.30 31.73
CA VAL A 630 13.69 34.48 31.67
C VAL A 630 14.12 34.68 30.22
N ILE A 631 14.86 35.77 29.99
CA ILE A 631 15.44 36.12 28.70
C ILE A 631 16.95 35.82 28.76
N TYR A 632 17.43 35.01 27.83
CA TYR A 632 18.81 34.52 27.77
C TYR A 632 19.44 34.90 26.42
N PRO A 633 20.37 35.88 26.39
CA PRO A 633 21.17 36.16 25.19
C PRO A 633 22.22 35.06 25.00
N LEU A 634 22.29 34.51 23.79
CA LEU A 634 23.12 33.37 23.42
C LEU A 634 23.96 33.73 22.18
N ALA A 635 25.26 33.47 22.23
CA ALA A 635 26.13 33.45 21.06
C ALA A 635 26.54 32.00 20.78
N LEU A 636 26.42 31.57 19.52
CA LEU A 636 26.82 30.24 19.07
C LEU A 636 27.98 30.36 18.09
N GLU A 637 29.12 29.74 18.42
CA GLU A 637 30.35 29.83 17.63
C GLU A 637 30.59 28.60 16.73
N HIS A 638 31.39 28.80 15.68
CA HIS A 638 31.53 27.87 14.55
C HIS A 638 31.88 26.44 14.99
N GLY A 639 30.95 25.50 14.82
CA GLY A 639 31.15 24.08 15.12
C GLY A 639 31.17 23.72 16.62
N GLU A 640 30.77 24.60 17.52
CA GLU A 640 30.61 24.27 18.95
C GLU A 640 29.47 23.27 19.19
N ASN A 641 29.61 22.43 20.23
CA ASN A 641 28.52 21.70 20.87
C ASN A 641 28.29 22.30 22.26
N TYR A 642 27.20 23.03 22.43
CA TYR A 642 26.95 23.90 23.56
C TYR A 642 25.87 23.31 24.49
N ASP A 643 26.25 22.99 25.73
CA ASP A 643 25.35 22.49 26.78
C ASP A 643 24.82 23.66 27.62
N LEU A 644 23.66 24.18 27.25
CA LEU A 644 23.01 25.31 27.93
C LEU A 644 22.15 24.83 29.10
N GLU A 645 22.49 25.25 30.32
CA GLU A 645 21.66 25.08 31.52
C GLU A 645 21.10 26.42 32.01
N ILE A 646 19.77 26.54 32.04
CA ILE A 646 19.06 27.79 32.35
C ILE A 646 18.48 27.72 33.77
N VAL A 647 18.99 28.58 34.65
CA VAL A 647 18.44 28.74 36.00
C VAL A 647 17.32 29.78 35.98
N VAL A 648 16.09 29.32 36.17
CA VAL A 648 14.92 30.17 36.38
C VAL A 648 14.75 30.45 37.89
N PRO A 649 14.76 31.72 38.35
CA PRO A 649 14.58 32.04 39.76
C PRO A 649 13.09 31.97 40.15
N LEU A 650 12.79 31.65 41.41
CA LEU A 650 11.41 31.57 41.92
C LEU A 650 10.62 32.90 41.79
N ALA A 651 11.30 34.04 41.89
CA ALA A 651 10.71 35.37 41.69
C ALA A 651 11.80 36.39 41.33
N ILE A 652 11.42 37.45 40.60
CA ILE A 652 12.26 38.64 40.40
C ILE A 652 11.79 39.74 41.37
N PRO A 653 12.66 40.27 42.26
CA PRO A 653 12.28 41.34 43.18
C PRO A 653 11.80 42.63 42.46
N PRO A 654 10.86 43.39 43.06
CA PRO A 654 10.41 44.67 42.50
C PRO A 654 11.58 45.64 42.24
N ARG A 655 11.53 46.34 41.09
CA ARG A 655 12.59 47.24 40.58
C ARG A 655 13.96 46.56 40.40
N THR A 656 14.00 45.25 40.19
CA THR A 656 15.22 44.54 39.75
C THR A 656 14.98 43.76 38.46
N ALA A 657 16.07 43.51 37.72
CA ALA A 657 16.13 42.55 36.62
C ALA A 657 16.98 41.35 37.05
N TYR A 658 16.63 40.16 36.58
CA TYR A 658 17.48 38.99 36.68
C TYR A 658 18.39 38.91 35.45
N ILE A 659 19.69 38.77 35.67
CA ILE A 659 20.69 38.52 34.64
C ILE A 659 21.13 37.05 34.77
N PRO A 660 20.94 36.19 33.75
CA PRO A 660 21.19 34.76 33.88
C PRO A 660 22.67 34.39 33.94
N ALA A 661 22.96 33.20 34.48
CA ALA A 661 24.31 32.62 34.48
C ALA A 661 24.75 32.30 33.04
N SER A 662 25.93 32.77 32.63
CA SER A 662 26.46 32.55 31.28
C SER A 662 27.92 32.95 31.18
N ARG A 663 28.63 32.26 30.28
CA ARG A 663 29.90 32.73 29.71
C ARG A 663 29.64 34.00 28.91
N THR A 664 30.39 35.06 29.17
CA THR A 664 30.23 36.36 28.50
C THR A 664 31.58 36.92 28.08
N GLN A 665 31.58 37.70 27.00
CA GLN A 665 32.73 38.53 26.65
C GLN A 665 32.68 39.83 27.46
N VAL A 666 33.82 40.23 28.04
CA VAL A 666 34.06 41.51 28.72
C VAL A 666 35.34 42.17 28.20
N GLY A 667 35.47 43.48 28.33
CA GLY A 667 36.57 44.26 27.77
C GLY A 667 36.24 44.95 26.44
N GLY A 668 37.20 45.76 25.96
CA GLY A 668 37.04 46.66 24.81
C GLY A 668 37.75 46.19 23.54
N ALA A 669 37.57 46.96 22.45
CA ALA A 669 38.16 46.66 21.15
C ALA A 669 39.68 46.95 21.09
N THR A 670 40.47 45.92 21.38
CA THR A 670 41.83 45.63 20.85
C THR A 670 42.98 46.63 21.06
N ILE A 671 42.74 47.87 21.54
CA ILE A 671 43.78 48.91 21.74
C ILE A 671 43.63 49.61 23.11
N ALA A 672 43.10 48.91 24.12
CA ALA A 672 42.78 49.47 25.44
C ALA A 672 43.34 48.65 26.60
N ILE A 673 43.43 49.29 27.78
CA ILE A 673 44.00 48.78 29.04
C ILE A 673 43.31 47.49 29.54
N ASN A 674 42.10 47.18 29.07
CA ASN A 674 41.33 45.99 29.43
C ASN A 674 40.96 45.21 28.15
N PRO A 675 41.76 44.21 27.73
CA PRO A 675 41.58 43.48 26.48
C PRO A 675 40.33 42.57 26.52
N PRO A 676 39.78 42.17 25.36
CA PRO A 676 38.59 41.34 25.31
C PRO A 676 38.90 39.92 25.83
N ARG A 677 38.13 39.48 26.82
CA ARG A 677 38.27 38.16 27.48
C ARG A 677 36.90 37.55 27.75
N HIS A 678 36.87 36.24 27.98
CA HIS A 678 35.65 35.51 28.33
C HIS A 678 35.63 35.18 29.82
N GLU A 679 34.54 35.52 30.50
CA GLU A 679 34.34 35.29 31.94
C GLU A 679 33.03 34.49 32.16
N ASP A 680 33.07 33.51 33.06
CA ASP A 680 31.90 32.72 33.44
C ASP A 680 31.18 33.38 34.63
N LEU A 681 30.28 34.32 34.31
CA LEU A 681 29.55 35.08 35.32
C LEU A 681 28.26 34.36 35.74
N ALA A 682 28.18 34.05 37.03
CA ALA A 682 26.98 33.54 37.70
C ALA A 682 25.76 34.47 37.51
N GLY A 683 24.55 33.96 37.75
CA GLY A 683 23.33 34.74 37.64
C GLY A 683 23.11 35.65 38.84
N PHE A 684 22.71 36.90 38.61
CA PHE A 684 22.53 37.91 39.65
C PHE A 684 21.28 38.78 39.43
N PHE A 685 20.89 39.53 40.46
CA PHE A 685 19.84 40.54 40.36
C PHE A 685 20.47 41.93 40.41
N ILE A 686 20.05 42.82 39.52
CA ILE A 686 20.51 44.21 39.44
C ILE A 686 19.31 45.17 39.45
N SER A 687 19.47 46.37 40.02
CA SER A 687 18.41 47.38 40.03
C SER A 687 18.09 47.85 38.59
N THR A 688 16.80 48.00 38.26
CA THR A 688 16.38 48.54 36.94
C THR A 688 16.48 50.06 36.83
N CYS A 689 16.88 50.73 37.91
CA CYS A 689 17.04 52.17 38.03
C CYS A 689 18.26 52.46 38.91
N GLU A 690 18.94 53.56 38.69
CA GLU A 690 19.95 54.08 39.60
C GLU A 690 19.33 54.49 40.94
N VAL A 691 20.16 54.55 41.98
CA VAL A 691 19.77 55.10 43.29
C VAL A 691 19.53 56.60 43.14
N THR A 692 18.37 57.09 43.57
CA THR A 692 18.05 58.52 43.46
C THR A 692 18.58 59.35 44.64
N PHE A 693 18.67 60.68 44.46
CA PHE A 693 18.96 61.63 45.53
C PHE A 693 18.01 61.46 46.72
N GLY A 694 16.71 61.24 46.47
CA GLY A 694 15.71 61.00 47.50
C GLY A 694 15.91 59.68 48.24
N GLU A 695 16.23 58.60 47.51
CA GLU A 695 16.52 57.28 48.11
C GLU A 695 17.79 57.32 48.97
N TYR A 696 18.83 58.00 48.49
CA TYR A 696 20.08 58.19 49.22
C TYR A 696 19.91 59.09 50.45
N LEU A 697 19.07 60.13 50.37
CA LEU A 697 18.72 60.97 51.51
C LEU A 697 18.04 60.20 52.65
N LEU A 698 17.27 59.14 52.35
CA LEU A 698 16.68 58.27 53.38
C LEU A 698 17.72 57.47 54.17
N PHE A 699 18.88 57.16 53.56
CA PHE A 699 20.04 56.59 54.25
C PHE A 699 20.79 57.68 55.02
N TRP A 700 21.09 58.81 54.38
CA TRP A 700 21.88 59.88 54.99
C TRP A 700 21.22 60.45 56.24
N LYS A 701 19.89 60.64 56.23
CA LYS A 701 19.09 61.06 57.41
C LYS A 701 19.00 60.01 58.53
N ARG A 702 19.56 58.81 58.35
CA ARG A 702 19.69 57.77 59.40
C ARG A 702 21.09 57.69 60.01
N LEU A 703 22.06 58.47 59.51
CA LEU A 703 23.40 58.56 60.10
C LEU A 703 23.33 59.36 61.40
N THR A 704 23.85 58.80 62.49
CA THR A 704 23.72 59.37 63.84
C THR A 704 24.86 60.30 64.26
N THR A 705 25.99 60.31 63.54
CA THR A 705 27.13 61.18 63.87
C THR A 705 27.36 62.27 62.81
N PRO A 706 27.64 63.53 63.20
CA PRO A 706 27.95 64.60 62.25
C PRO A 706 29.15 64.30 61.35
N ALA A 707 30.13 63.53 61.85
CA ALA A 707 31.29 63.11 61.08
C ALA A 707 30.91 62.18 59.92
N GLN A 708 30.04 61.18 60.15
CA GLN A 708 29.52 60.31 59.07
C GLN A 708 28.63 61.10 58.11
N GLN A 709 27.77 61.99 58.61
CA GLN A 709 26.95 62.86 57.78
C GLN A 709 27.82 63.73 56.84
N HIS A 710 28.91 64.32 57.33
CA HIS A 710 29.84 65.09 56.49
C HIS A 710 30.64 64.20 55.52
N ALA A 711 31.09 63.02 55.94
CA ALA A 711 31.84 62.08 55.10
C ALA A 711 31.01 61.49 53.95
N PHE A 712 29.71 61.24 54.20
CA PHE A 712 28.77 60.64 53.24
C PHE A 712 27.85 61.68 52.56
N MET A 713 28.16 62.96 52.69
CA MET A 713 27.50 64.06 51.97
C MET A 713 27.81 63.99 50.46
N SER A 714 26.79 64.03 49.60
CA SER A 714 26.95 64.25 48.16
C SER A 714 27.41 65.68 47.89
N ARG A 715 28.42 65.83 47.03
CA ARG A 715 28.95 67.13 46.59
C ARG A 715 28.94 67.22 45.07
N VAL A 716 28.26 68.23 44.54
CA VAL A 716 27.94 68.40 43.11
C VAL A 716 28.46 69.72 42.57
N GLN A 717 28.64 69.81 41.25
CA GLN A 717 29.06 71.02 40.56
C GLN A 717 28.12 71.24 39.36
N ILE A 718 27.14 72.13 39.52
CA ILE A 718 26.01 72.28 38.58
C ILE A 718 26.41 73.10 37.34
N THR A 719 27.26 74.10 37.51
CA THR A 719 27.74 74.98 36.44
C THR A 719 29.26 74.93 36.36
N SER A 720 29.80 75.05 35.14
CA SER A 720 31.24 75.00 34.85
C SER A 720 32.06 76.11 35.50
N GLY A 721 31.41 77.16 36.04
CA GLY A 721 32.05 78.28 36.72
C GLY A 721 32.30 78.08 38.22
N ASN A 722 31.72 77.06 38.87
CA ASN A 722 31.97 76.82 40.29
C ASN A 722 33.31 76.09 40.48
N SER A 723 34.30 76.77 41.08
CA SER A 723 35.64 76.20 41.31
C SER A 723 35.68 75.04 42.32
N PHE A 724 34.64 74.88 43.14
CA PHE A 724 34.54 73.83 44.17
C PHE A 724 33.15 73.17 44.15
N PRO A 725 33.06 71.85 44.42
CA PRO A 725 31.78 71.16 44.62
C PRO A 725 31.00 71.70 45.83
N ILE A 726 29.69 71.90 45.67
CA ILE A 726 28.76 72.31 46.73
C ILE A 726 27.98 71.10 47.25
N ASN A 727 27.57 71.11 48.52
CA ASN A 727 26.71 70.06 49.07
C ASN A 727 25.37 70.01 48.31
N ALA A 728 24.90 68.80 47.97
CA ALA A 728 23.63 68.62 47.26
C ALA A 728 22.39 68.93 48.13
N TRP A 729 22.55 68.90 49.45
CA TRP A 729 21.52 69.23 50.43
C TRP A 729 22.12 69.94 51.66
N ASP A 730 21.26 70.62 52.43
CA ASP A 730 21.64 71.32 53.66
C ASP A 730 21.74 70.37 54.88
N VAL A 731 21.96 70.92 56.09
CA VAL A 731 22.01 70.10 57.32
C VAL A 731 20.66 69.47 57.72
N THR A 732 19.53 69.97 57.22
CA THR A 732 18.21 69.33 57.41
C THR A 732 17.92 68.23 56.37
N GLY A 733 18.77 68.13 55.34
CA GLY A 733 18.60 67.30 54.16
C GLY A 733 17.42 67.74 53.29
N GLN A 734 17.25 69.04 53.11
CA GLN A 734 16.53 69.66 52.01
C GLN A 734 17.49 69.84 50.82
N LEU A 735 17.09 69.36 49.64
CA LEU A 735 17.87 69.51 48.40
C LEU A 735 17.97 70.97 47.97
N ILE A 736 19.11 71.33 47.36
CA ILE A 736 19.26 72.62 46.68
C ILE A 736 18.26 72.73 45.50
N PRO A 737 17.68 73.92 45.20
CA PRO A 737 16.54 74.06 44.28
C PRO A 737 16.75 73.54 42.84
N GLN A 738 18.02 73.36 42.43
CA GLN A 738 18.41 72.88 41.10
C GLN A 738 18.42 71.34 40.99
N LEU A 739 18.23 70.61 42.10
CA LEU A 739 18.14 69.14 42.15
C LEU A 739 16.71 68.69 42.45
N SER A 740 16.27 67.63 41.77
CA SER A 740 15.05 66.89 42.11
C SER A 740 15.41 65.60 42.87
N PRO A 741 14.61 65.16 43.85
CA PRO A 741 14.83 63.91 44.57
C PRO A 741 14.76 62.67 43.68
N ASP A 742 14.12 62.74 42.51
CA ASP A 742 13.96 61.61 41.59
C ASP A 742 15.16 61.44 40.63
N ARG A 743 16.13 62.36 40.64
CA ARG A 743 17.37 62.24 39.84
C ARG A 743 18.35 61.26 40.49
N PRO A 744 19.13 60.48 39.72
CA PRO A 744 20.22 59.64 40.25
C PRO A 744 21.22 60.42 41.12
N VAL A 745 21.65 59.83 42.24
CA VAL A 745 22.64 60.45 43.14
C VAL A 745 24.04 60.39 42.53
N VAL A 746 24.73 61.52 42.55
CA VAL A 746 26.11 61.68 42.06
C VAL A 746 26.98 62.36 43.13
N GLY A 747 28.31 62.40 42.93
CA GLY A 747 29.21 63.13 43.83
C GLY A 747 29.35 62.56 45.25
N ILE A 748 29.10 61.26 45.43
CA ILE A 748 29.35 60.51 46.68
C ILE A 748 30.66 59.74 46.61
N SER A 749 31.28 59.45 47.76
CA SER A 749 32.51 58.64 47.82
C SER A 749 32.19 57.13 47.75
N ALA A 750 33.15 56.32 47.32
CA ALA A 750 32.99 54.85 47.25
C ALA A 750 32.64 54.24 48.62
N ALA A 751 33.23 54.74 49.70
CA ALA A 751 32.88 54.33 51.07
C ALA A 751 31.42 54.66 51.42
N ALA A 752 30.93 55.82 50.98
CA ALA A 752 29.54 56.26 51.19
C ALA A 752 28.53 55.47 50.34
N ALA A 753 28.95 54.97 49.16
CA ALA A 753 28.16 54.06 48.33
C ALA A 753 28.08 52.64 48.95
N THR A 754 29.21 52.09 49.40
CA THR A 754 29.24 50.80 50.12
C THR A 754 28.43 50.85 51.41
N ALA A 755 28.52 51.93 52.20
CA ALA A 755 27.71 52.12 53.40
C ALA A 755 26.20 52.19 53.09
N TYR A 756 25.81 52.84 51.98
CA TYR A 756 24.43 52.82 51.48
C TYR A 756 23.99 51.40 51.10
N CYS A 757 24.82 50.61 50.41
CA CYS A 757 24.53 49.21 50.11
C CYS A 757 24.31 48.37 51.37
N SER A 758 25.15 48.52 52.40
CA SER A 758 24.98 47.81 53.69
C SER A 758 23.71 48.22 54.43
N TRP A 759 23.35 49.51 54.43
CA TRP A 759 22.07 49.98 54.97
C TRP A 759 20.87 49.42 54.18
N LEU A 760 20.97 49.42 52.85
CA LEU A 760 19.92 48.89 51.97
C LEU A 760 19.76 47.37 52.13
N ALA A 761 20.86 46.64 52.34
CA ALA A 761 20.84 45.21 52.65
C ALA A 761 20.02 44.91 53.92
N ASN A 762 20.31 45.66 54.99
CA ASN A 762 19.56 45.56 56.25
C ASN A 762 18.10 45.99 56.10
N LYS A 763 17.81 47.04 55.31
CA LYS A 763 16.45 47.53 55.04
C LYS A 763 15.62 46.55 54.20
N LEU A 764 16.24 45.83 53.27
CA LEU A 764 15.57 44.89 52.35
C LEU A 764 15.69 43.41 52.78
N GLN A 765 16.36 43.14 53.90
CA GLN A 765 16.66 41.81 54.44
C GLN A 765 17.24 40.84 53.39
N ARG A 766 18.24 41.33 52.63
CA ARG A 766 18.94 40.56 51.59
C ARG A 766 20.34 41.13 51.34
N PRO A 767 21.29 40.36 50.78
CA PRO A 767 22.57 40.92 50.34
C PRO A 767 22.37 42.02 49.28
N CYS A 768 22.95 43.19 49.52
CA CYS A 768 23.04 44.28 48.55
C CYS A 768 24.50 44.76 48.50
N ARG A 769 25.06 44.91 47.29
CA ARG A 769 26.39 45.45 47.03
C ARG A 769 26.40 46.23 45.72
N LEU A 770 27.50 46.93 45.43
CA LEU A 770 27.78 47.40 44.08
C LEU A 770 28.07 46.21 43.15
N PRO A 771 27.66 46.27 41.87
CA PRO A 771 28.06 45.28 40.86
C PRO A 771 29.57 45.40 40.56
N THR A 772 30.20 44.34 40.06
CA THR A 772 31.55 44.44 39.48
C THR A 772 31.50 45.13 38.11
N ALA A 773 32.67 45.46 37.55
CA ALA A 773 32.75 46.01 36.20
C ALA A 773 32.19 45.02 35.17
N GLU A 774 32.53 43.74 35.31
CA GLU A 774 32.10 42.64 34.45
C GLU A 774 30.59 42.38 34.57
N GLU A 775 30.02 42.45 35.77
CA GLU A 775 28.56 42.34 35.98
C GLU A 775 27.82 43.53 35.38
N TRP A 776 28.34 44.76 35.52
CA TRP A 776 27.75 45.95 34.91
C TRP A 776 27.82 45.90 33.38
N GLU A 777 28.96 45.46 32.83
CA GLU A 777 29.17 45.27 31.39
C GLU A 777 28.23 44.18 30.84
N LYS A 778 28.09 43.03 31.52
CA LYS A 778 27.13 41.97 31.17
C LYS A 778 25.67 42.43 31.27
N ALA A 779 25.31 43.20 32.30
CA ALA A 779 23.95 43.71 32.48
C ALA A 779 23.56 44.74 31.42
N GLY A 780 24.51 45.58 30.97
CA GLY A 780 24.27 46.56 29.90
C GLY A 780 24.35 45.96 28.49
N ARG A 781 25.32 45.07 28.23
CA ARG A 781 25.64 44.58 26.87
C ARG A 781 25.01 43.24 26.52
N GLY A 782 24.68 42.41 27.51
CA GLY A 782 24.29 41.01 27.29
C GLY A 782 25.49 40.12 26.97
N CYS A 783 25.21 38.97 26.36
CA CYS A 783 26.20 37.91 26.07
C CYS A 783 26.23 37.53 24.58
N ASP A 784 25.72 38.40 23.72
CA ASP A 784 25.49 38.19 22.29
C ASP A 784 26.61 38.81 21.41
N GLY A 785 27.85 38.79 21.89
CA GLY A 785 29.03 39.22 21.14
C GLY A 785 29.11 40.70 20.77
N ARG A 786 28.17 41.54 21.23
CA ARG A 786 28.16 42.99 20.96
C ARG A 786 29.43 43.69 21.45
N LEU A 787 29.81 44.78 20.76
CA LEU A 787 30.82 45.72 21.24
C LEU A 787 30.27 46.71 22.27
N TYR A 788 29.08 47.28 22.02
CA TYR A 788 28.41 48.28 22.87
C TYR A 788 26.99 47.83 23.26
N PRO A 789 26.43 48.35 24.38
CA PRO A 789 25.05 48.05 24.82
C PRO A 789 23.94 48.19 23.76
N TRP A 790 24.08 49.07 22.78
CA TRP A 790 23.08 49.29 21.71
C TRP A 790 23.40 48.57 20.38
N GLY A 791 24.62 48.05 20.19
CA GLY A 791 25.03 47.42 18.94
C GLY A 791 26.55 47.34 18.74
N ASN A 792 26.99 47.13 17.49
CA ASN A 792 28.41 47.06 17.13
C ASN A 792 28.99 48.38 16.62
N THR A 793 28.17 49.43 16.50
CA THR A 793 28.57 50.79 16.13
C THR A 793 28.53 51.72 17.33
N PHE A 794 29.55 52.55 17.53
CA PHE A 794 29.47 53.63 18.51
C PHE A 794 28.47 54.69 18.03
N ASN A 795 27.53 55.09 18.90
CA ASN A 795 26.73 56.30 18.71
C ASN A 795 26.69 57.07 20.04
N ALA A 796 27.13 58.33 20.00
CA ALA A 796 27.13 59.23 21.15
C ALA A 796 25.72 59.60 21.63
N ASP A 797 24.69 59.59 20.76
CA ASP A 797 23.30 59.86 21.16
C ASP A 797 22.80 58.84 22.19
N PHE A 798 23.33 57.60 22.10
CA PHE A 798 23.04 56.48 23.00
C PHE A 798 24.06 56.32 24.14
N THR A 799 24.82 57.37 24.48
CA THR A 799 25.58 57.46 25.75
C THR A 799 25.67 58.89 26.29
N TYR A 800 26.05 59.05 27.56
CA TYR A 800 26.63 60.32 28.01
C TYR A 800 28.14 60.32 27.75
N THR A 801 28.55 60.87 26.61
CA THR A 801 29.96 61.08 26.25
C THR A 801 30.24 62.56 25.99
N TYR A 802 31.49 62.90 25.70
CA TYR A 802 31.86 64.27 25.36
C TYR A 802 31.22 64.73 24.03
N GLU A 803 31.02 63.84 23.08
CA GLU A 803 30.39 64.16 21.80
C GLU A 803 28.90 64.53 21.96
N ASN A 804 28.19 63.97 22.95
CA ASN A 804 26.78 64.24 23.19
C ASN A 804 26.57 65.64 23.84
N THR A 805 26.35 66.66 23.00
CA THR A 805 26.12 68.04 23.44
C THR A 805 24.81 68.22 24.19
N ASP A 806 23.75 67.52 23.78
CA ASP A 806 22.40 67.73 24.30
C ASP A 806 22.26 67.17 25.71
N ALA A 807 22.87 66.01 25.98
CA ALA A 807 22.97 65.48 27.33
C ALA A 807 23.83 66.39 28.24
N ARG A 808 24.93 66.95 27.74
CA ARG A 808 25.74 67.93 28.50
C ARG A 808 24.96 69.22 28.82
N GLN A 809 24.07 69.67 27.94
CA GLN A 809 23.17 70.80 28.24
C GLN A 809 22.06 70.44 29.24
N ALA A 810 21.44 69.27 29.11
CA ALA A 810 20.32 68.85 29.95
C ALA A 810 20.72 68.46 31.39
N TYR A 811 21.96 68.01 31.60
CA TYR A 811 22.42 67.43 32.87
C TYR A 811 23.68 68.09 33.47
N GLY A 812 24.33 69.01 32.74
CA GLY A 812 25.64 69.55 33.13
C GLY A 812 26.73 68.48 33.10
N ASN A 813 27.80 68.67 33.87
CA ASN A 813 28.97 67.78 33.87
C ASN A 813 28.71 66.35 34.42
N TRP A 814 27.57 66.11 35.09
CA TRP A 814 27.35 64.93 35.95
C TRP A 814 26.11 64.12 35.55
N ALA A 815 25.88 63.91 34.25
CA ALA A 815 24.75 63.13 33.78
C ALA A 815 24.87 61.63 34.13
N PRO A 816 23.79 60.96 34.56
CA PRO A 816 23.67 59.52 34.50
C PRO A 816 23.43 59.04 33.04
N PRO A 817 23.74 57.78 32.70
CA PRO A 817 23.45 57.23 31.37
C PRO A 817 21.94 57.08 31.09
N HIS A 818 21.37 58.09 30.44
CA HIS A 818 20.01 58.19 29.88
C HIS A 818 18.82 58.41 30.83
N VAL A 819 18.27 59.62 30.72
CA VAL A 819 16.82 59.79 30.57
C VAL A 819 16.58 60.65 29.33
N HIS A 820 15.69 60.23 28.42
CA HIS A 820 15.20 61.11 27.35
C HIS A 820 14.05 61.98 27.88
N ALA A 821 13.87 63.19 27.33
CA ALA A 821 12.90 64.19 27.81
C ALA A 821 11.40 63.82 27.66
N GLN A 822 11.06 62.55 27.40
CA GLN A 822 9.70 62.00 27.43
C GLN A 822 9.72 60.68 28.20
N GLY A 823 9.07 60.66 29.37
CA GLY A 823 9.23 59.60 30.38
C GLY A 823 8.61 58.25 30.04
N GLN A 824 9.21 57.49 29.11
CA GLN A 824 8.91 56.08 28.89
C GLN A 824 10.18 55.23 28.81
N ILE A 825 10.38 54.38 29.83
CA ILE A 825 11.40 53.31 29.83
C ILE A 825 11.01 52.30 28.74
N ASN A 826 11.61 52.39 27.56
CA ASN A 826 11.16 51.64 26.39
C ASN A 826 11.75 50.21 26.27
N LEU A 827 11.72 49.47 27.38
CA LEU A 827 11.96 48.01 27.44
C LEU A 827 10.92 47.18 26.63
N ARG A 828 10.04 47.83 25.86
CA ARG A 828 9.03 47.20 25.01
C ARG A 828 9.53 46.90 23.59
N ARG A 829 10.62 47.52 23.11
CA ARG A 829 11.12 47.28 21.74
C ARG A 829 11.75 45.89 21.49
N LEU A 830 12.05 45.12 22.55
CA LEU A 830 12.51 43.72 22.45
C LEU A 830 11.48 42.71 23.00
N ARG A 831 10.23 43.11 23.24
CA ARG A 831 9.15 42.18 23.58
C ARG A 831 8.34 41.80 22.33
N PRO A 832 8.05 40.50 22.09
CA PRO A 832 7.10 40.10 21.05
C PRO A 832 5.73 40.76 21.26
N ARG A 833 5.12 41.27 20.18
CA ARG A 833 3.75 41.78 20.21
C ARG A 833 2.76 40.61 20.41
N ARG A 834 2.35 40.33 21.65
CA ARG A 834 1.14 39.52 21.88
C ARG A 834 -0.09 40.31 21.43
N GLN A 835 -0.75 39.83 20.37
CA GLN A 835 -2.19 40.00 20.25
C GLN A 835 -2.86 39.03 21.24
N CYS A 836 -3.83 39.52 22.01
CA CYS A 836 -4.69 38.68 22.85
C CYS A 836 -6.10 38.65 22.23
N PRO A 837 -6.73 37.48 22.07
CA PRO A 837 -8.10 37.39 21.57
C PRO A 837 -9.13 37.74 22.65
N GLY A 838 -10.15 38.51 22.26
CA GLY A 838 -11.49 38.62 22.83
C GLY A 838 -11.72 38.53 24.36
N MET A 839 -11.98 39.67 24.99
CA MET A 839 -12.97 39.77 26.08
C MET A 839 -13.73 41.11 25.99
N ASP A 840 -15.02 41.04 25.67
CA ASP A 840 -15.93 42.18 25.66
C ASP A 840 -16.38 42.55 27.08
N ARG A 841 -16.16 43.82 27.50
CA ARG A 841 -17.10 44.60 28.32
C ARG A 841 -17.05 46.09 27.97
N GLN A 842 -18.11 46.58 27.35
CA GLN A 842 -18.47 48.00 27.20
C GLN A 842 -19.19 48.53 28.47
N PRO A 843 -19.54 49.83 28.57
CA PRO A 843 -18.84 51.05 28.11
C PRO A 843 -18.84 52.15 29.21
N LEU A 844 -18.35 53.37 28.91
CA LEU A 844 -19.04 54.62 29.29
C LEU A 844 -18.53 55.84 28.49
N SER A 845 -19.38 56.87 28.42
CA SER A 845 -19.29 58.19 27.75
C SER A 845 -17.91 58.89 27.65
N GLY A 846 -17.63 59.72 26.64
CA GLY A 846 -18.46 60.12 25.47
C GLY A 846 -18.06 61.51 24.90
N GLN A 847 -18.68 61.91 23.77
CA GLN A 847 -18.43 63.15 23.00
C GLN A 847 -17.03 63.22 22.31
N GLN A 848 -16.82 63.83 21.13
CA GLN A 848 -17.67 64.69 20.28
C GLN A 848 -17.36 64.46 18.76
N ARG A 849 -18.03 65.19 17.86
CA ARG A 849 -18.00 65.16 16.37
C ARG A 849 -17.89 66.63 15.87
N PRO A 850 -17.65 66.95 14.57
CA PRO A 850 -16.68 66.46 13.56
C PRO A 850 -16.00 67.65 12.79
N LEU A 851 -15.50 67.42 11.54
CA LEU A 851 -15.22 68.42 10.45
C LEU A 851 -13.92 69.27 10.53
N PRO A 852 -13.46 69.93 9.44
CA PRO A 852 -13.25 69.38 8.08
C PRO A 852 -11.99 69.91 7.30
N ASP A 853 -11.89 69.45 6.05
CA ASP A 853 -11.40 70.16 4.83
C ASP A 853 -9.91 70.47 4.53
N GLN A 854 -9.45 69.79 3.47
CA GLN A 854 -8.89 70.33 2.21
C GLN A 854 -7.76 71.40 2.24
N GLY A 855 -6.55 70.94 1.92
CA GLY A 855 -5.55 71.70 1.15
C GLY A 855 -5.06 70.83 -0.02
N CYS A 856 -5.20 71.30 -1.27
CA CYS A 856 -4.84 70.56 -2.49
C CYS A 856 -3.85 71.37 -3.37
N GLN A 857 -3.39 70.77 -4.48
CA GLN A 857 -2.47 71.31 -5.52
C GLN A 857 -0.97 71.25 -5.14
N GLN A 858 -0.02 70.94 -6.05
CA GLN A 858 0.02 70.52 -7.47
C GLN A 858 1.15 69.45 -7.60
N ARG A 859 0.99 68.30 -8.28
CA ARG A 859 1.05 68.03 -9.75
C ARG A 859 2.32 68.49 -10.49
N HIS A 860 3.08 67.51 -11.04
CA HIS A 860 3.52 67.34 -12.46
C HIS A 860 4.83 66.49 -12.54
N TYR A 861 5.17 65.69 -13.57
CA TYR A 861 4.42 64.83 -14.53
C TYR A 861 5.45 63.93 -15.28
N THR A 862 5.22 62.61 -15.36
CA THR A 862 5.72 61.57 -16.33
C THR A 862 7.04 61.70 -17.16
N ALA A 863 7.80 60.59 -17.27
CA ALA A 863 8.40 60.12 -18.54
C ALA A 863 8.81 58.60 -18.52
N LEU A 864 8.97 58.01 -19.72
CA LEU A 864 9.35 56.62 -20.11
C LEU A 864 10.19 56.73 -21.42
N PRO A 865 10.72 55.67 -22.08
CA PRO A 865 11.13 54.30 -21.68
C PRO A 865 12.57 53.95 -22.20
N ALA A 866 12.92 52.65 -22.31
CA ALA A 866 14.17 52.12 -22.88
C ALA A 866 14.16 51.93 -24.43
N PRO A 867 15.33 51.77 -25.10
CA PRO A 867 15.44 51.43 -26.52
C PRO A 867 15.51 49.91 -26.81
N ARG A 868 15.24 49.53 -28.07
CA ARG A 868 15.39 48.17 -28.64
C ARG A 868 16.44 48.17 -29.77
N LEU A 869 16.93 46.98 -30.16
CA LEU A 869 17.41 46.70 -31.53
C LEU A 869 17.09 45.24 -31.92
N CYS A 870 16.96 44.94 -33.23
CA CYS A 870 16.47 43.66 -33.75
C CYS A 870 17.03 43.31 -35.15
N GLN A 871 17.24 42.01 -35.41
CA GLN A 871 17.28 41.29 -36.71
C GLN A 871 17.05 39.78 -36.36
N ARG A 872 16.16 38.97 -36.97
CA ARG A 872 16.03 38.48 -38.39
C ARG A 872 17.30 37.74 -38.85
N HIS A 873 17.29 36.52 -39.42
CA HIS A 873 16.28 35.66 -40.09
C HIS A 873 16.79 34.18 -40.11
N SER A 874 16.11 33.08 -40.49
CA SER A 874 14.66 32.75 -40.67
C SER A 874 14.45 31.24 -41.02
N GLY A 875 13.48 30.54 -40.40
CA GLY A 875 12.93 29.22 -40.85
C GLY A 875 13.67 27.97 -40.36
N GLY A 876 13.05 26.79 -40.18
CA GLY A 876 11.62 26.38 -40.22
C GLY A 876 11.36 25.20 -39.27
N ALA A 877 10.17 25.08 -38.66
CA ALA A 877 9.05 24.21 -39.09
C ALA A 877 9.27 22.70 -38.77
N PHE A 878 8.33 21.93 -38.20
CA PHE A 878 6.88 22.12 -37.99
C PHE A 878 6.40 21.79 -36.56
N ARG A 879 5.17 22.21 -36.21
CA ARG A 879 4.40 21.75 -35.04
C ARG A 879 3.43 20.63 -35.44
N CYS A 880 3.05 19.78 -34.48
CA CYS A 880 1.67 19.36 -34.09
C CYS A 880 1.66 17.93 -33.49
N GLY A 881 0.87 17.61 -32.45
CA GLY A 881 -0.08 18.47 -31.75
C GLY A 881 -0.61 17.93 -30.40
N LEU A 882 -1.31 18.84 -29.73
CA LEU A 882 -2.14 18.79 -28.50
C LEU A 882 -3.29 17.74 -28.56
N PRO A 883 -4.11 17.53 -27.49
CA PRO A 883 -3.79 17.37 -26.06
C PRO A 883 -4.75 16.41 -25.26
N LEU A 884 -4.58 16.35 -23.92
CA LEU A 884 -5.60 16.16 -22.84
C LEU A 884 -6.49 14.88 -22.74
N CYS A 885 -6.37 14.24 -21.56
CA CYS A 885 -7.43 13.69 -20.66
C CYS A 885 -8.52 12.71 -21.14
N ALA A 886 -8.51 11.50 -20.52
CA ALA A 886 -9.63 10.99 -19.68
C ALA A 886 -9.14 9.87 -18.72
N ALA A 887 -10.03 9.42 -17.82
CA ALA A 887 -9.92 8.42 -16.73
C ALA A 887 -9.30 7.04 -17.13
N ASP A 888 -8.85 6.14 -16.23
CA ASP A 888 -9.53 5.60 -15.03
C ASP A 888 -8.61 5.07 -13.89
N ASP A 889 -9.22 4.73 -12.74
CA ASP A 889 -8.61 4.27 -11.47
C ASP A 889 -8.30 2.75 -11.41
N PRO A 890 -7.05 2.31 -11.12
CA PRO A 890 -6.68 0.91 -11.03
C PRO A 890 -6.76 0.31 -9.60
N GLN A 891 -7.96 -0.02 -9.11
CA GLN A 891 -8.11 -0.75 -7.85
C GLN A 891 -8.00 -2.29 -7.95
N ARG A 892 -7.29 -2.87 -6.96
CA ARG A 892 -7.34 -4.27 -6.47
C ARG A 892 -6.83 -5.40 -7.38
N ARG A 893 -5.54 -5.71 -7.21
CA ARG A 893 -4.99 -6.99 -6.68
C ARG A 893 -3.49 -6.76 -6.35
N SER A 894 -2.88 -7.44 -5.39
CA SER A 894 -3.28 -8.62 -4.60
C SER A 894 -2.83 -8.53 -3.14
N THR A 895 -3.36 -9.41 -2.29
CA THR A 895 -2.81 -9.73 -0.96
C THR A 895 -1.41 -10.34 -1.06
N LEU A 896 -0.51 -9.87 -0.20
CA LEU A 896 0.50 -10.67 0.49
C LEU A 896 0.81 -10.00 1.85
#